data_AF-A0A445CY69-F1
#
_entry.id   AF-A0A445CY69-F1
#
_cell.length_a   1.000
_cell.length_b   1.000
_cell.length_c   1.000
_cell.angle_alpha   90.00
_cell.angle_beta   90.00
_cell.angle_gamma   90.00
#
_symmetry.space_group_name_H-M   'P 1'
#
loop_
_entity.id
_entity.type
_entity.pdbx_description
1 polymer ?
#
loop_
_entity_poly.entity_id
_entity_poly.type
_entity_poly.pdbx_seq_one_letter_code
_entity_poly.pdbx_strand_id
1 'polypeptide(L)'
;MSIPTATTTLLILFTIFTPLHLKANAAKCHPDDEAGLLGFKSGIKSDPSGMLSKWIRGTDCCTWPGLNCLFENKRVTSISLGGQPDQPNSFLSGTISSSLSKLQFLDGIYFTNLRNISGPFPGFLLNMPNLQYIYIEDSQISGRIPDSFGNSTRKFGAFSFQGNRLTGTVPSSLSLLTQLTQLKLGDNLLTGAIPDGIRNLKNLTYLSLQGNQLSGNIPDFFTSLKNLRILELSRNKFSGTIPASIATLAPTLGYLEVGHNSLSGKIPDFLGKMKALDTLDLSSNRFTGSVPQSFKNLTKIFNLDLSNNLLVDPFPEMNVKGIESLDLSNNNLHLGTIPKWVTSSPIIYSLKLAKCGIRMKLDDWKPSETYFYDYIDLSGNDISGSAIGLLNRTDYLVGFWASGNKLKFDMGGLRIVEKLKYLDLSRNSVFGKIPKGVVGLQKLNVSYNHLCGQIPKTQFPASAFAGNDCLMAYRYLFAFLLALCLSHPPHSVLVAQNLPYKAVNLGNWLLAEGWMKPSLFDGIVNKDLLDGTQVQLMSTKFQKYLAAENGGGADLVANRASASGWETFKLWRVSDTSFNFRVFNKQFLGLENQGSGNKIVAVSNSPSNPETFQIVRNSNDPNKIRIKASNGLFLQVQSETSVTADYAGTNWDENDPSVFRLNDKVANQLQGEYQLTNGYGPARAPQVMHNHWDTYITEDDFRFMSENGLTAVRIPVGWWIAQDPNPPKPFVGGSLAALDNAFTWAQKHGMKVIVDLHAVQGSQNGNDHSGARDGYIEWGDSYIPNTVSVIDFLARRYGGNPSLGGIELMNEPSGVNLDSLKNYYKQAYDAVRRYSQSAYVIMSNPLDHDSKVLLSFVQGFKNVVIDVHYYNLYSNYFNSLNAQQNIDFIRNQRASDLSGVSSTNALSFVGEWTGAWSVQGASKEDYQNYAKAQLDVYSRATFGWAYWSYKCQYDQWSLKWMIENGYITLN
;
A
#
# COMPACT_ATOMS: atom_id res chain seq x y z
N MET A 1 31.51 -79.89 8.71
CA MET A 1 30.10 -79.69 8.32
C MET A 1 30.06 -78.51 7.37
N SER A 2 29.91 -78.74 6.07
CA SER A 2 28.62 -78.96 5.37
C SER A 2 27.84 -77.64 5.28
N ILE A 3 27.44 -77.08 4.13
CA ILE A 3 27.42 -77.45 2.71
C ILE A 3 27.35 -76.12 1.91
N PRO A 4 27.89 -76.05 0.67
CA PRO A 4 28.02 -74.83 -0.11
C PRO A 4 27.12 -74.74 -1.36
N THR A 5 27.08 -73.54 -1.94
CA THR A 5 27.04 -73.12 -3.38
C THR A 5 26.34 -74.00 -4.45
N ALA A 6 25.59 -73.36 -5.35
CA ALA A 6 25.93 -73.31 -6.79
C ALA A 6 24.98 -72.40 -7.62
N THR A 7 25.65 -71.69 -8.53
CA THR A 7 25.24 -70.94 -9.73
C THR A 7 24.56 -71.78 -10.82
N THR A 8 23.70 -71.19 -11.66
CA THR A 8 23.72 -71.50 -13.10
C THR A 8 23.15 -70.41 -14.00
N THR A 9 23.97 -70.03 -14.98
CA THR A 9 23.63 -69.40 -16.27
C THR A 9 22.82 -70.38 -17.14
N LEU A 10 21.86 -69.91 -17.93
CA LEU A 10 21.41 -70.66 -19.11
C LEU A 10 21.05 -69.74 -20.28
N LEU A 11 21.77 -69.94 -21.38
CA LEU A 11 21.43 -69.50 -22.73
C LEU A 11 21.50 -70.79 -23.57
N ILE A 12 20.48 -71.08 -24.39
CA ILE A 12 20.58 -71.55 -25.79
C ILE A 12 19.34 -72.38 -26.30
N LEU A 13 18.85 -71.91 -27.47
CA LEU A 13 18.21 -72.54 -28.65
C LEU A 13 16.72 -73.00 -28.68
N PHE A 14 15.94 -72.15 -29.36
CA PHE A 14 14.99 -72.40 -30.46
C PHE A 14 14.14 -73.68 -30.50
N THR A 15 12.82 -73.46 -30.46
CA THR A 15 11.90 -74.01 -31.48
C THR A 15 10.95 -72.92 -31.97
N ILE A 16 10.87 -72.83 -33.31
CA ILE A 16 10.01 -71.94 -34.07
C ILE A 16 8.58 -72.45 -33.93
N PHE A 17 7.72 -71.69 -33.26
CA PHE A 17 6.29 -71.70 -33.55
C PHE A 17 5.90 -70.28 -33.92
N THR A 18 5.63 -70.09 -35.21
CA THR A 18 4.99 -68.90 -35.77
C THR A 18 3.67 -68.64 -35.05
N PRO A 19 3.51 -67.56 -34.27
CA PRO A 19 2.19 -67.10 -33.91
C PRO A 19 1.65 -66.33 -35.10
N LEU A 20 0.45 -66.73 -35.56
CA LEU A 20 -0.40 -65.91 -36.40
C LEU A 20 -0.33 -64.45 -35.95
N HIS A 21 0.04 -63.55 -36.85
CA HIS A 21 -0.21 -62.13 -36.72
C HIS A 21 -1.72 -61.87 -36.65
N LEU A 22 -2.30 -62.03 -35.46
CA LEU A 22 -3.40 -61.19 -35.06
C LEU A 22 -2.79 -59.81 -34.84
N LYS A 23 -2.89 -58.96 -35.86
CA LYS A 23 -2.79 -57.51 -35.68
C LYS A 23 -3.87 -57.13 -34.66
N ALA A 24 -3.51 -57.12 -33.38
CA ALA A 24 -4.25 -56.34 -32.42
C ALA A 24 -4.17 -54.90 -32.92
N ASN A 25 -5.26 -54.39 -33.48
CA ASN A 25 -5.41 -52.97 -33.74
C ASN A 25 -5.11 -52.28 -32.41
N ALA A 26 -3.95 -51.62 -32.31
CA ALA A 26 -3.62 -50.79 -31.16
C ALA A 26 -4.83 -49.88 -30.93
N ALA A 27 -5.45 -50.00 -29.76
CA ALA A 27 -6.63 -49.22 -29.44
C ALA A 27 -6.30 -47.74 -29.62
N LYS A 28 -7.02 -47.08 -30.52
CA LYS A 28 -6.79 -45.67 -30.83
C LYS A 28 -7.57 -44.82 -29.83
N CYS A 29 -7.05 -43.64 -29.53
CA CYS A 29 -7.79 -42.65 -28.75
C CYS A 29 -9.17 -42.39 -29.37
N HIS A 30 -10.18 -42.13 -28.52
CA HIS A 30 -11.48 -41.73 -29.01
C HIS A 30 -11.36 -40.42 -29.82
N PRO A 31 -11.98 -40.30 -31.02
CA PRO A 31 -11.79 -39.15 -31.89
C PRO A 31 -12.04 -37.78 -31.24
N ASP A 32 -13.08 -37.68 -30.38
CA ASP A 32 -13.38 -36.44 -29.67
C ASP A 32 -12.32 -36.06 -28.62
N ASP A 33 -11.80 -37.05 -27.89
CA ASP A 33 -10.79 -36.83 -26.85
C ASP A 33 -9.47 -36.44 -27.53
N GLU A 34 -9.07 -37.15 -28.59
CA GLU A 34 -7.90 -36.81 -29.40
C GLU A 34 -8.01 -35.39 -29.98
N ALA A 35 -9.14 -35.06 -30.59
CA ALA A 35 -9.34 -33.74 -31.18
C ALA A 35 -9.39 -32.62 -30.13
N GLY A 36 -9.97 -32.87 -28.96
CA GLY A 36 -10.04 -31.91 -27.87
C GLY A 36 -8.67 -31.64 -27.24
N LEU A 37 -7.91 -32.70 -26.94
CA LEU A 37 -6.57 -32.63 -26.35
C LEU A 37 -5.54 -32.04 -27.31
N LEU A 38 -5.55 -32.45 -28.59
CA LEU A 38 -4.64 -31.88 -29.58
C LEU A 38 -5.01 -30.42 -29.91
N GLY A 39 -6.29 -30.05 -29.85
CA GLY A 39 -6.72 -28.65 -29.95
C GLY A 39 -6.28 -27.80 -28.75
N PHE A 40 -6.20 -28.40 -27.55
CA PHE A 40 -5.61 -27.74 -26.38
C PHE A 40 -4.11 -27.57 -26.59
N LYS A 41 -3.41 -28.65 -26.97
CA LYS A 41 -1.97 -28.63 -27.28
C LYS A 41 -1.63 -27.59 -28.34
N SER A 42 -2.44 -27.42 -29.39
CA SER A 42 -2.19 -26.39 -30.41
C SER A 42 -2.34 -24.96 -29.90
N GLY A 43 -3.09 -24.75 -28.81
CA GLY A 43 -3.21 -23.46 -28.12
C GLY A 43 -2.03 -23.13 -27.20
N ILE A 44 -1.13 -24.10 -26.97
CA ILE A 44 0.09 -23.94 -26.19
C ILE A 44 1.21 -23.48 -27.12
N LYS A 45 1.74 -22.29 -26.84
CA LYS A 45 2.79 -21.62 -27.61
C LYS A 45 4.20 -22.06 -27.20
N SER A 46 4.40 -22.45 -25.93
CA SER A 46 5.70 -22.89 -25.42
C SER A 46 5.54 -23.97 -24.36
N ASP A 47 6.35 -25.02 -24.48
CA ASP A 47 6.46 -26.16 -23.55
C ASP A 47 7.94 -26.60 -23.45
N PRO A 48 8.80 -25.83 -22.78
CA PRO A 48 10.23 -26.10 -22.73
C PRO A 48 10.59 -27.40 -22.00
N SER A 49 9.76 -27.83 -21.05
CA SER A 49 9.91 -29.13 -20.37
C SER A 49 9.43 -30.33 -21.20
N GLY A 50 8.72 -30.10 -22.31
CA GLY A 50 8.13 -31.15 -23.13
C GLY A 50 7.02 -31.94 -22.41
N MET A 51 6.26 -31.31 -21.50
CA MET A 51 5.15 -31.93 -20.76
C MET A 51 4.12 -32.58 -21.70
N LEU A 52 3.86 -31.94 -22.84
CA LEU A 52 2.90 -32.40 -23.84
C LEU A 52 3.57 -33.17 -24.99
N SER A 53 4.88 -33.40 -24.95
CA SER A 53 5.65 -33.99 -26.07
C SER A 53 5.12 -35.35 -26.52
N LYS A 54 4.62 -36.17 -25.58
CA LYS A 54 4.06 -37.51 -25.83
C LYS A 54 2.60 -37.53 -26.29
N TRP A 55 1.95 -36.37 -26.35
CA TRP A 55 0.58 -36.25 -26.87
C TRP A 55 0.61 -36.30 -28.41
N ILE A 56 0.58 -37.51 -28.98
CA ILE A 56 0.85 -37.79 -30.40
C ILE A 56 -0.41 -38.33 -31.08
N ARG A 57 -0.84 -37.66 -32.16
CA ARG A 57 -1.98 -38.09 -32.98
C ARG A 57 -1.85 -39.55 -33.43
N GLY A 58 -2.95 -40.30 -33.35
CA GLY A 58 -3.08 -41.69 -33.77
C GLY A 58 -2.69 -42.72 -32.70
N THR A 59 -2.31 -42.29 -31.49
CA THR A 59 -1.93 -43.17 -30.37
C THR A 59 -3.03 -43.21 -29.30
N ASP A 60 -2.93 -44.13 -28.35
CA ASP A 60 -3.89 -44.24 -27.24
C ASP A 60 -3.69 -43.07 -26.26
N CYS A 61 -4.66 -42.14 -26.17
CA CYS A 61 -4.55 -40.98 -25.27
C CYS A 61 -4.39 -41.39 -23.81
N CYS A 62 -4.88 -42.57 -23.41
CA CYS A 62 -4.76 -43.05 -22.04
C CYS A 62 -3.33 -43.44 -21.66
N THR A 63 -2.40 -43.43 -22.63
CA THR A 63 -0.95 -43.59 -22.39
C THR A 63 -0.21 -42.26 -22.32
N TRP A 64 -0.89 -41.14 -22.59
CA TRP A 64 -0.26 -39.83 -22.56
C TRP A 64 -0.04 -39.35 -21.13
N PRO A 65 1.13 -38.78 -20.80
CA PRO A 65 1.40 -38.23 -19.47
C PRO A 65 0.35 -37.21 -19.06
N GLY A 66 -0.11 -37.33 -17.81
CA GLY A 66 -1.09 -36.44 -17.22
C GLY A 66 -2.55 -36.78 -17.53
N LEU A 67 -2.85 -37.84 -18.29
CA LEU A 67 -4.23 -38.23 -18.60
C LEU A 67 -4.65 -39.48 -17.82
N ASN A 68 -5.87 -39.45 -17.26
CA ASN A 68 -6.53 -40.65 -16.74
C ASN A 68 -7.76 -40.98 -17.58
N CYS A 69 -8.09 -42.26 -17.68
CA CYS A 69 -9.20 -42.75 -18.49
C CYS A 69 -10.07 -43.77 -17.76
N LEU A 70 -11.30 -43.94 -18.23
CA LEU A 70 -12.14 -45.10 -17.91
C LEU A 70 -11.58 -46.37 -18.57
N PHE A 71 -11.41 -47.44 -17.78
CA PHE A 71 -10.84 -48.72 -18.25
C PHE A 71 -11.66 -49.40 -19.35
N GLU A 72 -12.99 -49.31 -19.31
CA GLU A 72 -13.87 -50.05 -20.23
C GLU A 72 -13.97 -49.40 -21.63
N ASN A 73 -14.08 -48.07 -21.68
CA ASN A 73 -14.38 -47.33 -22.92
C ASN A 73 -13.24 -46.40 -23.39
N LYS A 74 -12.09 -46.39 -22.69
CA LYS A 74 -10.90 -45.57 -23.00
C LYS A 74 -11.20 -44.08 -23.22
N ARG A 75 -12.14 -43.54 -22.43
CA ARG A 75 -12.51 -42.13 -22.44
C ARG A 75 -11.74 -41.38 -21.37
N VAL A 76 -11.23 -40.20 -21.70
CA VAL A 76 -10.45 -39.36 -20.78
C VAL A 76 -11.35 -38.76 -19.71
N THR A 77 -11.00 -38.96 -18.44
CA THR A 77 -11.75 -38.47 -17.27
C THR A 77 -11.06 -37.33 -16.56
N SER A 78 -9.73 -37.30 -16.52
CA SER A 78 -9.03 -36.15 -15.97
C SER A 78 -7.76 -35.79 -16.72
N ILE A 79 -7.42 -34.49 -16.66
CA ILE A 79 -6.18 -33.93 -17.16
C ILE A 79 -5.42 -33.34 -15.96
N SER A 80 -4.19 -33.78 -15.74
CA SER A 80 -3.31 -33.34 -14.67
C SER A 80 -1.96 -32.89 -15.24
N LEU A 81 -1.72 -31.58 -15.19
CA LEU A 81 -0.50 -30.93 -15.67
C LEU A 81 0.05 -30.03 -14.56
N GLY A 82 1.30 -30.24 -14.15
CA GLY A 82 1.91 -29.53 -13.02
C GLY A 82 3.33 -29.08 -13.32
N GLY A 83 3.61 -27.79 -13.11
CA GLY A 83 4.97 -27.27 -13.16
C GLY A 83 5.74 -27.54 -11.87
N GLN A 84 7.02 -27.89 -11.99
CA GLN A 84 7.92 -28.09 -10.87
C GLN A 84 8.39 -26.73 -10.31
N PRO A 85 8.14 -26.41 -9.02
CA PRO A 85 8.50 -25.10 -8.44
C PRO A 85 10.01 -24.79 -8.51
N ASP A 86 10.85 -25.81 -8.33
CA ASP A 86 12.32 -25.72 -8.31
C ASP A 86 12.96 -25.68 -9.70
N GLN A 87 12.20 -25.91 -10.78
CA GLN A 87 12.71 -25.92 -12.15
C GLN A 87 12.14 -24.74 -12.97
N PRO A 88 12.97 -23.74 -13.32
CA PRO A 88 12.51 -22.54 -14.04
C PRO A 88 11.85 -22.82 -15.41
N ASN A 89 12.26 -23.89 -16.08
CA ASN A 89 11.77 -24.29 -17.40
C ASN A 89 10.55 -25.22 -17.35
N SER A 90 10.00 -25.49 -16.16
CA SER A 90 8.82 -26.35 -15.99
C SER A 90 7.55 -25.50 -16.02
N PHE A 91 7.14 -25.06 -17.22
CA PHE A 91 5.95 -24.23 -17.43
C PHE A 91 5.30 -24.51 -18.79
N LEU A 92 4.04 -24.07 -18.94
CA LEU A 92 3.36 -23.99 -20.23
C LEU A 92 2.97 -22.55 -20.51
N SER A 93 3.20 -22.06 -21.73
CA SER A 93 2.72 -20.74 -22.18
C SER A 93 1.67 -20.90 -23.25
N GLY A 94 0.54 -20.21 -23.12
CA GLY A 94 -0.59 -20.30 -24.05
C GLY A 94 -1.91 -19.96 -23.36
N THR A 95 -3.01 -20.47 -23.91
CA THR A 95 -4.36 -20.28 -23.35
C THR A 95 -5.07 -21.62 -23.18
N ILE A 96 -5.98 -21.71 -22.22
CA ILE A 96 -6.86 -22.88 -22.07
C ILE A 96 -7.89 -22.86 -23.20
N SER A 97 -7.65 -23.68 -24.21
CA SER A 97 -8.49 -23.77 -25.41
C SER A 97 -9.87 -24.34 -25.11
N SER A 98 -10.90 -23.74 -25.73
CA SER A 98 -12.28 -24.24 -25.67
C SER A 98 -12.45 -25.60 -26.35
N SER A 99 -11.47 -26.10 -27.11
CA SER A 99 -11.49 -27.45 -27.67
C SER A 99 -11.62 -28.55 -26.62
N LEU A 100 -11.24 -28.28 -25.36
CA LEU A 100 -11.44 -29.20 -24.24
C LEU A 100 -12.91 -29.56 -24.00
N SER A 101 -13.85 -28.72 -24.45
CA SER A 101 -15.29 -29.03 -24.44
C SER A 101 -15.68 -30.30 -25.20
N LYS A 102 -14.81 -30.85 -26.05
CA LYS A 102 -15.02 -32.13 -26.73
C LYS A 102 -14.89 -33.34 -25.80
N LEU A 103 -14.19 -33.22 -24.68
CA LEU A 103 -13.99 -34.31 -23.72
C LEU A 103 -15.24 -34.47 -22.85
N GLN A 104 -16.24 -35.17 -23.38
CA GLN A 104 -17.55 -35.31 -22.74
C GLN A 104 -17.51 -36.07 -21.41
N PHE A 105 -16.47 -36.85 -21.14
CA PHE A 105 -16.32 -37.66 -19.91
C PHE A 105 -15.41 -37.02 -18.87
N LEU A 106 -14.92 -35.81 -19.13
CA LEU A 106 -14.00 -35.12 -18.24
C LEU A 106 -14.71 -34.73 -16.93
N ASP A 107 -14.23 -35.27 -15.82
CA ASP A 107 -14.68 -34.97 -14.45
C ASP A 107 -13.69 -34.09 -13.68
N GLY A 108 -12.42 -34.01 -14.10
CA GLY A 108 -11.38 -33.27 -13.39
C GLY A 108 -10.33 -32.58 -14.28
N ILE A 109 -10.02 -31.33 -13.96
CA ILE A 109 -8.86 -30.60 -14.49
C ILE A 109 -7.98 -30.17 -13.33
N TYR A 110 -6.70 -30.53 -13.40
CA TYR A 110 -5.68 -30.25 -12.39
C TYR A 110 -4.47 -29.59 -13.06
N PHE A 111 -4.53 -28.28 -13.22
CA PHE A 111 -3.46 -27.44 -13.74
C PHE A 111 -2.84 -26.68 -12.58
N THR A 112 -1.61 -27.02 -12.21
CA THR A 112 -0.93 -26.42 -11.05
C THR A 112 0.42 -25.85 -11.44
N ASN A 113 0.73 -24.64 -10.98
CA ASN A 113 2.05 -24.01 -11.17
C ASN A 113 2.54 -24.00 -12.63
N LEU A 114 1.62 -23.83 -13.59
CA LEU A 114 1.97 -23.77 -15.02
C LEU A 114 2.58 -22.42 -15.42
N ARG A 115 2.56 -21.42 -14.52
CA ARG A 115 3.20 -20.09 -14.57
C ARG A 115 2.75 -19.15 -15.68
N ASN A 116 2.71 -19.61 -16.93
CA ASN A 116 2.54 -18.78 -18.14
C ASN A 116 1.27 -19.10 -18.94
N ILE A 117 0.39 -19.97 -18.42
CA ILE A 117 -0.95 -20.14 -18.96
C ILE A 117 -1.77 -18.89 -18.66
N SER A 118 -2.29 -18.24 -19.70
CA SER A 118 -2.94 -16.93 -19.63
C SER A 118 -4.27 -16.93 -20.37
N GLY A 119 -4.91 -15.77 -20.46
CA GLY A 119 -6.19 -15.56 -21.13
C GLY A 119 -7.32 -15.21 -20.16
N PRO A 120 -8.53 -14.95 -20.66
CA PRO A 120 -9.69 -14.71 -19.82
C PRO A 120 -10.12 -15.99 -19.09
N PHE A 121 -10.92 -15.84 -18.04
CA PHE A 121 -11.56 -16.94 -17.33
C PHE A 121 -12.21 -17.94 -18.32
N PRO A 122 -11.88 -19.25 -18.26
CA PRO A 122 -12.34 -20.25 -19.21
C PRO A 122 -13.81 -20.66 -18.93
N GLY A 123 -14.75 -19.75 -19.21
CA GLY A 123 -16.17 -19.92 -18.90
C GLY A 123 -16.83 -21.15 -19.51
N PHE A 124 -16.28 -21.70 -20.61
CA PHE A 124 -16.78 -22.92 -21.24
C PHE A 124 -16.68 -24.15 -20.32
N LEU A 125 -15.74 -24.18 -19.36
CA LEU A 125 -15.59 -25.27 -18.39
C LEU A 125 -16.86 -25.45 -17.55
N LEU A 126 -17.57 -24.35 -17.29
CA LEU A 126 -18.81 -24.36 -16.49
C LEU A 126 -19.97 -25.10 -17.18
N ASN A 127 -19.87 -25.28 -18.50
CA ASN A 127 -20.90 -25.94 -19.30
C ASN A 127 -20.58 -27.42 -19.58
N MET A 128 -19.39 -27.91 -19.22
CA MET A 128 -18.99 -29.29 -19.45
C MET A 128 -19.85 -30.28 -18.63
N PRO A 129 -20.30 -31.40 -19.21
CA PRO A 129 -21.38 -32.20 -18.64
C PRO A 129 -21.04 -32.92 -17.34
N ASN A 130 -19.80 -33.42 -17.22
CA ASN A 130 -19.36 -34.27 -16.13
C ASN A 130 -18.33 -33.61 -15.20
N LEU A 131 -17.92 -32.37 -15.48
CA LEU A 131 -16.84 -31.70 -14.77
C LEU A 131 -17.24 -31.37 -13.33
N GLN A 132 -16.45 -31.84 -12.37
CA GLN A 132 -16.70 -31.72 -10.93
C GLN A 132 -15.53 -31.06 -10.19
N TYR A 133 -14.30 -31.28 -10.64
CA TYR A 133 -13.09 -30.82 -9.98
C TYR A 133 -12.32 -29.89 -10.92
N ILE A 134 -12.21 -28.62 -10.55
CA ILE A 134 -11.44 -27.63 -11.29
C ILE A 134 -10.37 -27.08 -10.36
N TYR A 135 -9.12 -27.38 -10.69
CA TYR A 135 -7.94 -26.77 -10.09
C TYR A 135 -7.13 -26.14 -11.21
N ILE A 136 -7.15 -24.81 -11.30
CA ILE A 136 -6.32 -24.04 -12.23
C ILE A 136 -5.56 -23.02 -11.39
N GLU A 137 -4.46 -23.46 -10.81
CA GLU A 137 -3.71 -22.74 -9.78
C GLU A 137 -2.38 -22.21 -10.32
N ASP A 138 -1.90 -21.10 -9.74
CA ASP A 138 -0.57 -20.52 -9.97
C ASP A 138 -0.25 -20.33 -11.47
N SER A 139 -1.09 -19.50 -12.11
CA SER A 139 -1.08 -19.20 -13.53
C SER A 139 -1.43 -17.71 -13.78
N GLN A 140 -1.70 -17.32 -15.02
CA GLN A 140 -2.00 -15.94 -15.42
C GLN A 140 -3.43 -15.78 -15.96
N ILE A 141 -4.37 -16.60 -15.49
CA ILE A 141 -5.78 -16.46 -15.89
C ILE A 141 -6.33 -15.14 -15.37
N SER A 142 -6.99 -14.39 -16.23
CA SER A 142 -7.41 -13.01 -15.98
C SER A 142 -8.90 -12.79 -16.30
N GLY A 143 -9.39 -11.57 -16.13
CA GLY A 143 -10.80 -11.23 -16.34
C GLY A 143 -11.66 -11.51 -15.12
N ARG A 144 -12.98 -11.46 -15.28
CA ARG A 144 -13.95 -11.62 -14.20
C ARG A 144 -14.48 -13.05 -14.13
N ILE A 145 -14.85 -13.48 -12.92
CA ILE A 145 -15.71 -14.65 -12.75
C ILE A 145 -17.12 -14.24 -13.22
N PRO A 146 -17.75 -14.93 -14.19
CA PRO A 146 -19.04 -14.52 -14.75
C PRO A 146 -20.17 -14.45 -13.71
N ASP A 147 -21.09 -13.49 -13.80
CA ASP A 147 -22.21 -13.40 -12.84
C ASP A 147 -23.24 -14.54 -12.99
N SER A 148 -23.36 -15.12 -14.18
CA SER A 148 -24.25 -16.26 -14.50
C SER A 148 -23.72 -17.62 -14.02
N PHE A 149 -22.65 -17.62 -13.23
CA PHE A 149 -21.92 -18.80 -12.75
C PHE A 149 -22.80 -19.87 -12.07
N GLY A 150 -23.82 -19.44 -11.33
CA GLY A 150 -24.70 -20.35 -10.58
C GLY A 150 -25.89 -20.94 -11.35
N ASN A 151 -26.13 -20.56 -12.61
CA ASN A 151 -27.23 -21.14 -13.42
C ASN A 151 -26.95 -22.57 -13.91
N SER A 152 -25.77 -23.11 -13.60
CA SER A 152 -25.42 -24.50 -13.88
C SER A 152 -26.19 -25.42 -12.92
N THR A 153 -26.95 -26.38 -13.44
CA THR A 153 -27.63 -27.43 -12.64
C THR A 153 -26.67 -28.45 -12.01
N ARG A 154 -25.37 -28.13 -11.99
CA ARG A 154 -24.27 -29.08 -11.75
C ARG A 154 -23.76 -29.06 -10.33
N LYS A 155 -23.09 -30.16 -9.99
CA LYS A 155 -22.57 -30.48 -8.66
C LYS A 155 -21.04 -30.41 -8.71
N PHE A 156 -20.46 -29.20 -8.65
CA PHE A 156 -19.01 -29.08 -8.49
C PHE A 156 -18.60 -29.52 -7.08
N GLY A 157 -17.56 -30.35 -7.01
CA GLY A 157 -16.94 -30.78 -5.76
C GLY A 157 -15.85 -29.82 -5.31
N ALA A 158 -15.01 -29.33 -6.23
CA ALA A 158 -13.95 -28.37 -5.94
C ALA A 158 -13.81 -27.32 -7.05
N PHE A 159 -13.61 -26.08 -6.66
CA PHE A 159 -13.40 -24.94 -7.55
C PHE A 159 -12.24 -24.09 -7.03
N SER A 160 -11.09 -24.23 -7.68
CA SER A 160 -9.87 -23.52 -7.36
C SER A 160 -9.30 -22.78 -8.56
N PHE A 161 -9.12 -21.48 -8.37
CA PHE A 161 -8.40 -20.58 -9.27
C PHE A 161 -7.34 -19.76 -8.50
N GLN A 162 -6.80 -20.33 -7.43
CA GLN A 162 -5.82 -19.66 -6.58
C GLN A 162 -4.56 -19.25 -7.36
N GLY A 163 -3.94 -18.12 -7.01
CA GLY A 163 -2.69 -17.68 -7.63
C GLY A 163 -2.86 -17.28 -9.10
N ASN A 164 -3.89 -16.49 -9.42
CA ASN A 164 -4.16 -16.01 -10.77
C ASN A 164 -4.33 -14.48 -10.79
N ARG A 165 -4.88 -13.92 -11.87
CA ARG A 165 -5.11 -12.48 -12.08
C ARG A 165 -6.60 -12.16 -12.23
N LEU A 166 -7.48 -12.92 -11.56
CA LEU A 166 -8.92 -12.69 -11.62
C LEU A 166 -9.29 -11.34 -10.98
N THR A 167 -10.22 -10.62 -11.60
CA THR A 167 -10.65 -9.27 -11.21
C THR A 167 -12.17 -9.22 -10.99
N GLY A 168 -12.68 -8.07 -10.51
CA GLY A 168 -14.11 -7.91 -10.22
C GLY A 168 -14.49 -8.46 -8.84
N THR A 169 -15.77 -8.71 -8.61
CA THR A 169 -16.30 -9.21 -7.33
C THR A 169 -16.40 -10.73 -7.33
N VAL A 170 -16.45 -11.33 -6.14
CA VAL A 170 -16.92 -12.72 -6.00
C VAL A 170 -18.42 -12.75 -6.34
N PRO A 171 -18.87 -13.43 -7.40
CA PRO A 171 -20.27 -13.38 -7.82
C PRO A 171 -21.18 -14.10 -6.81
N SER A 172 -22.32 -13.51 -6.47
CA SER A 172 -23.28 -14.08 -5.51
C SER A 172 -23.86 -15.42 -5.97
N SER A 173 -23.90 -15.66 -7.29
CA SER A 173 -24.37 -16.91 -7.88
C SER A 173 -23.49 -18.12 -7.58
N LEU A 174 -22.24 -17.94 -7.10
CA LEU A 174 -21.41 -19.01 -6.54
C LEU A 174 -22.15 -19.81 -5.45
N SER A 175 -23.06 -19.14 -4.73
CA SER A 175 -23.90 -19.75 -3.69
C SER A 175 -24.82 -20.88 -4.17
N LEU A 176 -25.05 -21.01 -5.48
CA LEU A 176 -25.88 -22.06 -6.07
C LEU A 176 -25.13 -23.41 -6.17
N LEU A 177 -23.80 -23.42 -6.04
CA LEU A 177 -22.98 -24.64 -6.09
C LEU A 177 -22.98 -25.39 -4.76
N THR A 178 -24.15 -25.80 -4.27
CA THR A 178 -24.33 -26.32 -2.90
C THR A 178 -23.55 -27.61 -2.57
N GLN A 179 -23.00 -28.30 -3.57
CA GLN A 179 -22.15 -29.48 -3.38
C GLN A 179 -20.67 -29.16 -3.18
N LEU A 180 -20.27 -27.90 -3.29
CA LEU A 180 -18.88 -27.48 -3.23
C LEU A 180 -18.28 -27.79 -1.86
N THR A 181 -17.14 -28.46 -1.90
CA THR A 181 -16.32 -28.80 -0.72
C THR A 181 -15.11 -27.89 -0.60
N GLN A 182 -14.58 -27.39 -1.71
CA GLN A 182 -13.44 -26.48 -1.73
C GLN A 182 -13.72 -25.28 -2.64
N LEU A 183 -13.59 -24.09 -2.09
CA LEU A 183 -13.61 -22.83 -2.82
C LEU A 183 -12.31 -22.09 -2.54
N LYS A 184 -11.41 -22.05 -3.53
CA LYS A 184 -10.10 -21.42 -3.41
C LYS A 184 -9.92 -20.36 -4.49
N LEU A 185 -10.00 -19.10 -4.07
CA LEU A 185 -9.82 -17.93 -4.93
C LEU A 185 -8.72 -17.01 -4.38
N GLY A 186 -7.87 -17.53 -3.50
CA GLY A 186 -6.76 -16.79 -2.92
C GLY A 186 -5.78 -16.26 -3.97
N ASP A 187 -5.00 -15.24 -3.62
CA ASP A 187 -3.93 -14.67 -4.43
C ASP A 187 -4.40 -14.29 -5.84
N ASN A 188 -5.38 -13.38 -5.88
CA ASN A 188 -5.98 -12.82 -7.10
C ASN A 188 -6.17 -11.29 -6.93
N LEU A 189 -6.90 -10.64 -7.84
CA LEU A 189 -7.20 -9.21 -7.82
C LEU A 189 -8.70 -8.94 -7.56
N LEU A 190 -9.37 -9.82 -6.81
CA LEU A 190 -10.80 -9.69 -6.52
C LEU A 190 -11.06 -8.52 -5.55
N THR A 191 -12.20 -7.86 -5.72
CA THR A 191 -12.61 -6.62 -5.03
C THR A 191 -14.03 -6.76 -4.45
N GLY A 192 -14.50 -5.75 -3.71
CA GLY A 192 -15.84 -5.75 -3.11
C GLY A 192 -15.94 -6.62 -1.85
N ALA A 193 -17.17 -6.91 -1.41
CA ALA A 193 -17.44 -7.69 -0.21
C ALA A 193 -17.60 -9.19 -0.52
N ILE A 194 -17.43 -10.02 0.52
CA ILE A 194 -17.79 -11.44 0.43
C ILE A 194 -19.32 -11.56 0.34
N PRO A 195 -19.90 -12.26 -0.65
CA PRO A 195 -21.34 -12.45 -0.72
C PRO A 195 -21.88 -13.33 0.42
N ASP A 196 -22.93 -12.87 1.11
CA ASP A 196 -23.63 -13.63 2.16
C ASP A 196 -24.14 -15.00 1.70
N GLY A 197 -24.36 -15.16 0.39
CA GLY A 197 -24.79 -16.41 -0.23
C GLY A 197 -23.84 -17.58 0.01
N ILE A 198 -22.57 -17.36 0.36
CA ILE A 198 -21.62 -18.44 0.73
C ILE A 198 -22.20 -19.33 1.85
N ARG A 199 -23.11 -18.83 2.69
CA ARG A 199 -23.85 -19.61 3.69
C ARG A 199 -24.57 -20.85 3.16
N ASN A 200 -24.86 -20.89 1.86
CA ASN A 200 -25.56 -21.99 1.21
C ASN A 200 -24.62 -23.18 0.88
N LEU A 201 -23.31 -22.97 0.92
CA LEU A 201 -22.28 -23.96 0.58
C LEU A 201 -21.94 -24.85 1.78
N LYS A 202 -22.94 -25.57 2.30
CA LYS A 202 -22.89 -26.31 3.57
C LYS A 202 -21.85 -27.45 3.62
N ASN A 203 -21.38 -27.89 2.45
CA ASN A 203 -20.39 -28.96 2.31
C ASN A 203 -18.94 -28.44 2.32
N LEU A 204 -18.71 -27.12 2.39
CA LEU A 204 -17.38 -26.54 2.39
C LEU A 204 -16.54 -27.07 3.55
N THR A 205 -15.35 -27.55 3.20
CA THR A 205 -14.27 -27.93 4.11
C THR A 205 -13.08 -26.97 4.00
N TYR A 206 -12.91 -26.29 2.86
CA TYR A 206 -11.86 -25.30 2.61
C TYR A 206 -12.44 -24.06 1.92
N LEU A 207 -12.33 -22.90 2.58
CA LEU A 207 -12.59 -21.58 1.99
C LEU A 207 -11.32 -20.73 2.02
N SER A 208 -10.80 -20.38 0.84
CA SER A 208 -9.64 -19.51 0.65
C SER A 208 -10.01 -18.31 -0.21
N LEU A 209 -9.82 -17.11 0.35
CA LEU A 209 -9.99 -15.81 -0.29
C LEU A 209 -8.84 -14.84 0.03
N GLN A 210 -7.74 -15.34 0.61
CA GLN A 210 -6.57 -14.56 1.00
C GLN A 210 -5.92 -13.83 -0.18
N GLY A 211 -5.10 -12.81 0.08
CA GLY A 211 -4.27 -12.19 -0.96
C GLY A 211 -5.09 -11.55 -2.09
N ASN A 212 -6.17 -10.87 -1.73
CA ASN A 212 -7.05 -10.16 -2.67
C ASN A 212 -7.23 -8.70 -2.21
N GLN A 213 -8.15 -7.97 -2.85
CA GLN A 213 -8.54 -6.60 -2.49
C GLN A 213 -9.97 -6.54 -1.92
N LEU A 214 -10.44 -7.64 -1.30
CA LEU A 214 -11.77 -7.73 -0.71
C LEU A 214 -11.89 -6.79 0.49
N SER A 215 -13.06 -6.19 0.70
CA SER A 215 -13.29 -5.13 1.69
C SER A 215 -14.66 -5.26 2.35
N GLY A 216 -14.91 -4.44 3.38
CA GLY A 216 -16.12 -4.56 4.21
C GLY A 216 -15.93 -5.54 5.36
N ASN A 217 -17.01 -5.92 6.02
CA ASN A 217 -16.97 -6.84 7.15
C ASN A 217 -16.94 -8.30 6.68
N ILE A 218 -16.34 -9.18 7.48
CA ILE A 218 -16.51 -10.63 7.30
C ILE A 218 -17.98 -10.96 7.62
N PRO A 219 -18.76 -11.56 6.70
CA PRO A 219 -20.18 -11.80 6.97
C PRO A 219 -20.42 -12.95 7.95
N ASP A 220 -21.57 -12.91 8.63
CA ASP A 220 -21.92 -13.84 9.73
C ASP A 220 -22.59 -15.13 9.23
N PHE A 221 -21.95 -15.84 8.29
CA PHE A 221 -22.52 -17.04 7.65
C PHE A 221 -22.05 -18.40 8.21
N PHE A 222 -21.13 -18.41 9.17
CA PHE A 222 -20.42 -19.63 9.57
C PHE A 222 -21.28 -20.67 10.29
N THR A 223 -22.44 -20.27 10.83
CA THR A 223 -23.43 -21.18 11.45
C THR A 223 -23.86 -22.33 10.50
N SER A 224 -23.84 -22.08 9.19
CA SER A 224 -24.20 -23.08 8.17
C SER A 224 -23.04 -23.98 7.74
N LEU A 225 -21.78 -23.55 7.91
CA LEU A 225 -20.59 -24.17 7.33
C LEU A 225 -19.96 -25.21 8.27
N LYS A 226 -20.77 -26.12 8.81
CA LYS A 226 -20.39 -27.03 9.91
C LYS A 226 -19.24 -27.99 9.59
N ASN A 227 -18.86 -28.13 8.33
CA ASN A 227 -17.78 -29.01 7.89
C ASN A 227 -16.46 -28.26 7.64
N LEU A 228 -16.43 -26.93 7.83
CA LEU A 228 -15.26 -26.10 7.50
C LEU A 228 -14.08 -26.45 8.41
N ARG A 229 -12.93 -26.69 7.77
CA ARG A 229 -11.67 -27.07 8.42
C ARG A 229 -10.59 -26.01 8.23
N ILE A 230 -10.58 -25.36 7.06
CA ILE A 230 -9.60 -24.34 6.69
C ILE A 230 -10.34 -23.08 6.25
N LEU A 231 -10.02 -21.96 6.88
CA LEU A 231 -10.49 -20.62 6.53
C LEU A 231 -9.31 -19.66 6.40
N GLU A 232 -9.07 -19.20 5.18
CA GLU A 232 -7.97 -18.28 4.84
C GLU A 232 -8.54 -17.00 4.23
N LEU A 233 -8.46 -15.90 4.97
CA LEU A 233 -8.95 -14.56 4.57
C LEU A 233 -7.87 -13.48 4.71
N SER A 234 -6.63 -13.87 5.03
CA SER A 234 -5.52 -12.95 5.26
C SER A 234 -5.21 -12.06 4.04
N ARG A 235 -4.52 -10.94 4.25
CA ARG A 235 -4.04 -10.05 3.18
C ARG A 235 -5.18 -9.55 2.29
N ASN A 236 -6.15 -8.90 2.93
CA ASN A 236 -7.29 -8.23 2.29
C ASN A 236 -7.49 -6.85 2.96
N LYS A 237 -8.64 -6.21 2.71
CA LYS A 237 -9.05 -4.92 3.29
C LYS A 237 -10.26 -5.08 4.22
N PHE A 238 -10.41 -6.24 4.88
CA PHE A 238 -11.55 -6.48 5.77
C PHE A 238 -11.52 -5.57 7.00
N SER A 239 -12.69 -5.12 7.44
CA SER A 239 -12.89 -4.25 8.61
C SER A 239 -13.89 -4.86 9.59
N GLY A 240 -14.16 -4.16 10.70
CA GLY A 240 -15.11 -4.62 11.72
C GLY A 240 -14.48 -5.62 12.68
N THR A 241 -15.24 -6.61 13.14
CA THR A 241 -14.80 -7.62 14.13
C THR A 241 -14.88 -9.04 13.55
N ILE A 242 -14.23 -10.00 14.20
CA ILE A 242 -14.42 -11.43 13.90
C ILE A 242 -15.89 -11.81 14.25
N PRO A 243 -16.68 -12.35 13.30
CA PRO A 243 -18.09 -12.66 13.54
C PRO A 243 -18.29 -13.74 14.59
N ALA A 244 -19.34 -13.61 15.42
CA ALA A 244 -19.62 -14.55 16.49
C ALA A 244 -20.00 -15.95 15.98
N SER A 245 -20.57 -16.07 14.77
CA SER A 245 -20.90 -17.39 14.21
C SER A 245 -19.68 -18.28 13.96
N ILE A 246 -18.46 -17.74 13.89
CA ILE A 246 -17.23 -18.56 13.80
C ILE A 246 -17.12 -19.54 14.99
N ALA A 247 -17.71 -19.22 16.14
CA ALA A 247 -17.79 -20.09 17.29
C ALA A 247 -18.41 -21.47 16.98
N THR A 248 -19.30 -21.56 15.98
CA THR A 248 -19.95 -22.84 15.61
C THR A 248 -18.99 -23.81 14.93
N LEU A 249 -17.84 -23.33 14.45
CA LEU A 249 -16.82 -24.13 13.78
C LEU A 249 -15.81 -24.75 14.75
N ALA A 250 -15.93 -24.49 16.05
CA ALA A 250 -15.04 -25.02 17.07
C ALA A 250 -14.79 -26.54 17.03
N PRO A 251 -15.74 -27.40 16.60
CA PRO A 251 -15.48 -28.84 16.49
C PRO A 251 -14.58 -29.24 15.30
N THR A 252 -14.49 -28.42 14.24
CA THR A 252 -13.94 -28.83 12.94
C THR A 252 -12.80 -27.96 12.43
N LEU A 253 -12.76 -26.68 12.80
CA LEU A 253 -11.77 -25.73 12.29
C LEU A 253 -10.38 -26.04 12.85
N GLY A 254 -9.46 -26.38 11.94
CA GLY A 254 -8.05 -26.60 12.23
C GLY A 254 -7.18 -25.40 11.89
N TYR A 255 -7.57 -24.61 10.88
CA TYR A 255 -6.76 -23.54 10.32
C TYR A 255 -7.58 -22.26 10.17
N LEU A 256 -7.16 -21.18 10.84
CA LEU A 256 -7.81 -19.86 10.79
C LEU A 256 -6.77 -18.77 10.56
N GLU A 257 -6.82 -18.15 9.38
CA GLU A 257 -6.00 -17.00 9.04
C GLU A 257 -6.85 -15.81 8.62
N VAL A 258 -6.74 -14.71 9.37
CA VAL A 258 -7.39 -13.42 9.07
C VAL A 258 -6.42 -12.24 9.24
N GLY A 259 -5.11 -12.52 9.25
CA GLY A 259 -4.03 -11.56 9.37
C GLY A 259 -3.95 -10.55 8.21
N HIS A 260 -3.20 -9.47 8.37
CA HIS A 260 -3.03 -8.43 7.34
C HIS A 260 -4.37 -7.89 6.80
N ASN A 261 -5.20 -7.38 7.71
CA ASN A 261 -6.48 -6.75 7.41
C ASN A 261 -6.63 -5.47 8.27
N SER A 262 -7.83 -4.88 8.32
CA SER A 262 -8.19 -3.77 9.19
C SER A 262 -9.23 -4.18 10.25
N LEU A 263 -9.23 -5.45 10.68
CA LEU A 263 -10.11 -5.93 11.75
C LEU A 263 -9.75 -5.28 13.08
N SER A 264 -10.75 -5.08 13.93
CA SER A 264 -10.67 -4.31 15.17
C SER A 264 -11.50 -4.97 16.27
N GLY A 265 -11.53 -4.34 17.46
CA GLY A 265 -12.21 -4.87 18.64
C GLY A 265 -11.33 -5.85 19.41
N LYS A 266 -11.94 -6.64 20.30
CA LYS A 266 -11.23 -7.63 21.12
C LYS A 266 -11.12 -8.96 20.39
N ILE A 267 -10.05 -9.71 20.66
CA ILE A 267 -9.97 -11.14 20.27
C ILE A 267 -11.09 -11.90 20.99
N PRO A 268 -12.01 -12.57 20.28
CA PRO A 268 -13.15 -13.22 20.92
C PRO A 268 -12.75 -14.46 21.74
N ASP A 269 -13.33 -14.57 22.95
CA ASP A 269 -13.07 -15.70 23.87
C ASP A 269 -13.48 -17.07 23.31
N PHE A 270 -14.45 -17.12 22.39
CA PHE A 270 -14.88 -18.39 21.79
C PHE A 270 -13.78 -19.08 20.99
N LEU A 271 -12.73 -18.37 20.54
CA LEU A 271 -11.61 -18.98 19.82
C LEU A 271 -10.91 -20.01 20.70
N GLY A 272 -10.84 -19.81 22.02
CA GLY A 272 -10.30 -20.80 22.96
C GLY A 272 -11.09 -22.11 23.04
N LYS A 273 -12.28 -22.20 22.41
CA LYS A 273 -13.05 -23.46 22.32
C LYS A 273 -12.63 -24.35 21.15
N MET A 274 -11.81 -23.84 20.21
CA MET A 274 -11.40 -24.53 18.99
C MET A 274 -10.28 -25.55 19.27
N LYS A 275 -10.62 -26.70 19.85
CA LYS A 275 -9.63 -27.72 20.25
C LYS A 275 -8.91 -28.40 19.09
N ALA A 276 -9.43 -28.27 17.88
CA ALA A 276 -8.81 -28.78 16.66
C ALA A 276 -7.81 -27.79 16.04
N LEU A 277 -7.80 -26.53 16.48
CA LEU A 277 -7.01 -25.46 15.87
C LEU A 277 -5.51 -25.71 16.03
N ASP A 278 -4.83 -25.84 14.90
CA ASP A 278 -3.38 -25.97 14.78
C ASP A 278 -2.70 -24.65 14.42
N THR A 279 -3.39 -23.78 13.66
CA THR A 279 -2.85 -22.53 13.15
C THR A 279 -3.84 -21.39 13.34
N LEU A 280 -3.37 -20.32 13.97
CA LEU A 280 -4.11 -19.09 14.18
C LEU A 280 -3.25 -17.88 13.82
N ASP A 281 -3.60 -17.20 12.74
CA ASP A 281 -3.00 -15.93 12.32
C ASP A 281 -4.03 -14.79 12.43
N LEU A 282 -3.80 -13.90 13.39
CA LEU A 282 -4.54 -12.64 13.60
C LEU A 282 -3.65 -11.41 13.38
N SER A 283 -2.44 -11.60 12.83
CA SER A 283 -1.39 -10.58 12.75
C SER A 283 -1.80 -9.36 11.95
N SER A 284 -1.10 -8.24 12.12
CA SER A 284 -1.25 -7.04 11.28
C SER A 284 -2.70 -6.59 11.13
N ASN A 285 -3.36 -6.37 12.26
CA ASN A 285 -4.73 -5.89 12.39
C ASN A 285 -4.77 -4.79 13.47
N ARG A 286 -5.97 -4.43 13.94
CA ARG A 286 -6.22 -3.42 14.99
C ARG A 286 -6.87 -4.04 16.22
N PHE A 287 -6.57 -5.30 16.54
CA PHE A 287 -7.12 -5.96 17.73
C PHE A 287 -6.60 -5.30 19.01
N THR A 288 -7.50 -5.11 19.98
CA THR A 288 -7.27 -4.42 21.25
C THR A 288 -7.61 -5.31 22.44
N GLY A 289 -7.21 -4.91 23.64
CA GLY A 289 -7.48 -5.66 24.86
C GLY A 289 -6.52 -6.85 25.05
N SER A 290 -6.84 -7.70 26.02
CA SER A 290 -6.01 -8.86 26.36
C SER A 290 -6.34 -10.09 25.51
N VAL A 291 -5.34 -10.94 25.28
CA VAL A 291 -5.57 -12.28 24.71
C VAL A 291 -6.43 -13.10 25.70
N PRO A 292 -7.53 -13.74 25.25
CA PRO A 292 -8.44 -14.43 26.16
C PRO A 292 -7.80 -15.56 26.95
N GLN A 293 -8.13 -15.66 28.24
CA GLN A 293 -7.62 -16.73 29.13
C GLN A 293 -8.05 -18.14 28.70
N SER A 294 -9.10 -18.25 27.88
CA SER A 294 -9.52 -19.50 27.25
C SER A 294 -8.50 -20.05 26.24
N PHE A 295 -7.53 -19.26 25.76
CA PHE A 295 -6.48 -19.75 24.84
C PHE A 295 -5.62 -20.86 25.47
N LYS A 296 -5.61 -20.99 26.80
CA LYS A 296 -5.01 -22.16 27.47
C LYS A 296 -5.59 -23.51 27.02
N ASN A 297 -6.78 -23.52 26.44
CA ASN A 297 -7.47 -24.72 25.97
C ASN A 297 -7.08 -25.10 24.52
N LEU A 298 -6.29 -24.27 23.82
CA LEU A 298 -5.80 -24.52 22.46
C LEU A 298 -4.65 -25.55 22.46
N THR A 299 -4.92 -26.76 22.96
CA THR A 299 -3.88 -27.79 23.21
C THR A 299 -3.20 -28.36 21.96
N LYS A 300 -3.70 -28.04 20.76
CA LYS A 300 -3.18 -28.48 19.45
C LYS A 300 -2.51 -27.35 18.64
N ILE A 301 -2.45 -26.13 19.17
CA ILE A 301 -1.87 -25.00 18.43
C ILE A 301 -0.36 -25.20 18.25
N PHE A 302 0.08 -25.18 17.01
CA PHE A 302 1.49 -25.20 16.62
C PHE A 302 1.95 -23.83 16.12
N ASN A 303 1.06 -23.08 15.44
CA ASN A 303 1.38 -21.78 14.86
C ASN A 303 0.45 -20.70 15.40
N LEU A 304 1.00 -19.74 16.14
CA LEU A 304 0.26 -18.61 16.70
C LEU A 304 0.93 -17.30 16.33
N ASP A 305 0.29 -16.52 15.46
CA ASP A 305 0.73 -15.17 15.11
C ASP A 305 -0.32 -14.13 15.52
N LEU A 306 0.04 -13.32 16.50
CA LEU A 306 -0.75 -12.20 17.02
C LEU A 306 -0.03 -10.86 16.83
N SER A 307 1.04 -10.84 16.03
CA SER A 307 1.94 -9.70 15.89
C SER A 307 1.24 -8.48 15.28
N ASN A 308 1.83 -7.30 15.48
CA ASN A 308 1.38 -6.05 14.85
C ASN A 308 -0.10 -5.76 15.11
N ASN A 309 -0.46 -5.69 16.38
CA ASN A 309 -1.78 -5.34 16.88
C ASN A 309 -1.64 -4.37 18.08
N LEU A 310 -2.73 -4.11 18.80
CA LEU A 310 -2.77 -3.23 19.98
C LEU A 310 -3.06 -4.04 21.27
N LEU A 311 -2.58 -5.28 21.34
CA LEU A 311 -2.85 -6.19 22.45
C LEU A 311 -2.09 -5.78 23.71
N VAL A 312 -2.72 -5.97 24.86
CA VAL A 312 -2.18 -5.62 26.19
C VAL A 312 -2.22 -6.83 27.13
N ASP A 313 -1.58 -6.69 28.29
CA ASP A 313 -1.60 -7.69 29.37
C ASP A 313 -2.99 -7.87 30.00
N PRO A 314 -3.25 -9.00 30.68
CA PRO A 314 -2.36 -10.17 30.84
C PRO A 314 -2.39 -11.10 29.62
N PHE A 315 -1.22 -11.63 29.25
CA PHE A 315 -1.12 -12.74 28.30
C PHE A 315 -1.36 -14.09 29.02
N PRO A 316 -2.16 -15.01 28.45
CA PRO A 316 -2.50 -16.26 29.14
C PRO A 316 -1.34 -17.25 29.23
N GLU A 317 -1.33 -18.03 30.31
CA GLU A 317 -0.48 -19.22 30.41
C GLU A 317 -1.09 -20.35 29.57
N MET A 318 -0.43 -20.70 28.46
CA MET A 318 -0.96 -21.67 27.52
C MET A 318 -0.55 -23.11 27.89
N ASN A 319 -1.46 -24.07 27.69
CA ASN A 319 -1.17 -25.50 27.84
C ASN A 319 -0.98 -26.15 26.47
N VAL A 320 0.15 -25.86 25.84
CA VAL A 320 0.51 -26.38 24.51
C VAL A 320 1.44 -27.59 24.65
N LYS A 321 1.29 -28.58 23.76
CA LYS A 321 2.19 -29.75 23.72
C LYS A 321 3.50 -29.48 22.97
N GLY A 322 3.54 -28.40 22.20
CA GLY A 322 4.67 -27.90 21.42
C GLY A 322 4.19 -26.76 20.51
N ILE A 323 4.99 -25.70 20.36
CA ILE A 323 4.66 -24.53 19.55
C ILE A 323 5.74 -24.34 18.48
N GLU A 324 5.43 -24.63 17.22
CA GLU A 324 6.39 -24.51 16.13
C GLU A 324 6.71 -23.04 15.81
N SER A 325 5.70 -22.18 15.77
CA SER A 325 5.86 -20.75 15.51
C SER A 325 5.04 -19.92 16.49
N LEU A 326 5.70 -18.97 17.15
CA LEU A 326 5.08 -17.96 18.01
C LEU A 326 5.55 -16.58 17.61
N ASP A 327 4.63 -15.71 17.20
CA ASP A 327 4.91 -14.29 16.97
C ASP A 327 3.91 -13.43 17.75
N LEU A 328 4.43 -12.70 18.74
CA LEU A 328 3.69 -11.72 19.53
C LEU A 328 4.17 -10.29 19.30
N SER A 329 5.08 -10.11 18.33
CA SER A 329 5.85 -8.88 18.18
C SER A 329 5.00 -7.65 17.90
N ASN A 330 5.51 -6.48 18.25
CA ASN A 330 4.88 -5.18 17.93
C ASN A 330 3.43 -5.09 18.44
N ASN A 331 3.24 -5.36 19.72
CA ASN A 331 2.01 -5.11 20.47
C ASN A 331 2.28 -4.14 21.64
N ASN A 332 1.27 -3.88 22.48
CA ASN A 332 1.41 -3.11 23.73
C ASN A 332 1.57 -4.05 24.95
N LEU A 333 2.23 -5.20 24.76
CA LEU A 333 2.46 -6.20 25.80
C LEU A 333 3.65 -5.82 26.69
N HIS A 334 3.56 -6.16 27.97
CA HIS A 334 4.60 -6.01 28.98
C HIS A 334 4.81 -7.34 29.70
N LEU A 335 5.28 -8.34 28.95
CA LEU A 335 5.40 -9.71 29.44
C LEU A 335 6.34 -9.86 30.64
N GLY A 336 7.31 -8.94 30.80
CA GLY A 336 8.32 -8.97 31.85
C GLY A 336 9.38 -10.07 31.62
N THR A 337 8.98 -11.31 31.39
CA THR A 337 9.86 -12.45 31.06
C THR A 337 9.29 -13.25 29.90
N ILE A 338 10.13 -14.02 29.21
CA ILE A 338 9.64 -15.03 28.26
C ILE A 338 8.75 -16.04 29.03
N PRO A 339 7.51 -16.32 28.58
CA PRO A 339 6.61 -17.20 29.32
C PRO A 339 7.19 -18.59 29.59
N LYS A 340 6.88 -19.17 30.76
CA LYS A 340 7.41 -20.48 31.17
C LYS A 340 7.05 -21.59 30.18
N TRP A 341 5.82 -21.60 29.68
CA TRP A 341 5.37 -22.58 28.69
C TRP A 341 6.13 -22.50 27.36
N VAL A 342 6.61 -21.31 26.96
CA VAL A 342 7.52 -21.16 25.81
C VAL A 342 8.87 -21.77 26.12
N THR A 343 9.39 -21.53 27.33
CA THR A 343 10.69 -22.07 27.78
C THR A 343 10.67 -23.60 27.90
N SER A 344 9.53 -24.20 28.25
CA SER A 344 9.35 -25.65 28.37
C SER A 344 8.84 -26.34 27.10
N SER A 345 8.65 -25.62 26.00
CA SER A 345 8.17 -26.23 24.75
C SER A 345 9.26 -27.15 24.17
N PRO A 346 8.92 -28.40 23.79
CA PRO A 346 9.88 -29.35 23.24
C PRO A 346 10.28 -29.04 21.78
N ILE A 347 9.47 -28.25 21.09
CA ILE A 347 9.69 -27.85 19.69
C ILE A 347 9.35 -26.36 19.56
N ILE A 348 10.28 -25.56 19.06
CA ILE A 348 10.08 -24.17 18.61
C ILE A 348 11.02 -23.91 17.44
N TYR A 349 10.47 -23.66 16.25
CA TYR A 349 11.21 -23.28 15.06
C TYR A 349 11.35 -21.77 14.93
N SER A 350 10.28 -21.01 15.18
CA SER A 350 10.26 -19.55 15.05
C SER A 350 9.70 -18.91 16.32
N LEU A 351 10.53 -18.10 16.99
CA LEU A 351 10.13 -17.33 18.16
C LEU A 351 10.37 -15.84 17.93
N LYS A 352 9.30 -15.05 17.90
CA LYS A 352 9.36 -13.61 17.67
C LYS A 352 8.60 -12.87 18.77
N LEU A 353 9.36 -12.18 19.62
CA LEU A 353 8.87 -11.44 20.77
C LEU A 353 9.43 -10.01 20.78
N ALA A 354 9.62 -9.42 19.60
CA ALA A 354 10.14 -8.07 19.49
C ALA A 354 9.12 -7.04 20.04
N LYS A 355 9.58 -6.09 20.86
CA LYS A 355 8.75 -5.07 21.52
C LYS A 355 7.58 -5.66 22.32
N CYS A 356 7.86 -6.66 23.16
CA CYS A 356 6.89 -7.28 24.07
C CYS A 356 7.10 -6.89 25.54
N GLY A 357 7.88 -5.84 25.80
CA GLY A 357 8.18 -5.35 27.15
C GLY A 357 8.90 -6.37 28.03
N ILE A 358 9.75 -7.22 27.45
CA ILE A 358 10.53 -8.22 28.19
C ILE A 358 11.71 -7.52 28.90
N ARG A 359 11.87 -7.79 30.19
CA ARG A 359 12.91 -7.26 31.07
C ARG A 359 13.52 -8.37 31.92
N MET A 360 14.52 -9.04 31.37
CA MET A 360 15.23 -10.12 32.04
C MET A 360 16.70 -10.20 31.61
N LYS A 361 17.50 -11.02 32.29
CA LYS A 361 18.80 -11.42 31.75
C LYS A 361 18.61 -12.60 30.80
N LEU A 362 19.22 -12.52 29.62
CA LEU A 362 19.14 -13.60 28.63
C LEU A 362 19.79 -14.89 29.15
N ASP A 363 20.81 -14.78 29.99
CA ASP A 363 21.46 -15.93 30.66
C ASP A 363 20.51 -16.76 31.54
N ASP A 364 19.45 -16.13 32.06
CA ASP A 364 18.47 -16.79 32.91
C ASP A 364 17.46 -17.59 32.08
N TRP A 365 17.38 -17.35 30.77
CA TRP A 365 16.51 -18.11 29.87
C TRP A 365 17.18 -19.42 29.46
N LYS A 366 16.58 -20.53 29.91
CA LYS A 366 17.08 -21.89 29.68
C LYS A 366 16.01 -22.72 28.97
N PRO A 367 15.83 -22.55 27.64
CA PRO A 367 14.89 -23.37 26.89
C PRO A 367 15.21 -24.86 27.06
N SER A 368 14.17 -25.70 27.17
CA SER A 368 14.31 -27.14 27.40
C SER A 368 14.98 -27.87 26.24
N GLU A 369 14.81 -27.35 25.03
CA GLU A 369 15.45 -27.84 23.81
C GLU A 369 15.91 -26.63 22.99
N THR A 370 17.13 -26.68 22.46
CA THR A 370 17.71 -25.61 21.63
C THR A 370 17.90 -26.03 20.18
N TYR A 371 17.75 -27.31 19.87
CA TYR A 371 18.00 -27.89 18.56
C TYR A 371 17.07 -27.34 17.46
N PHE A 372 15.80 -27.08 17.78
CA PHE A 372 14.79 -26.75 16.77
C PHE A 372 14.69 -25.26 16.41
N TYR A 373 15.38 -24.35 17.11
CA TYR A 373 15.24 -22.91 16.83
C TYR A 373 15.92 -22.53 15.52
N ASP A 374 15.13 -22.21 14.50
CA ASP A 374 15.59 -21.63 13.24
C ASP A 374 15.65 -20.11 13.32
N TYR A 375 14.65 -19.47 13.94
CA TYR A 375 14.53 -18.01 14.01
C TYR A 375 14.20 -17.54 15.42
N ILE A 376 14.97 -16.59 15.93
CA ILE A 376 14.71 -15.90 17.20
C ILE A 376 14.79 -14.39 16.99
N ASP A 377 13.72 -13.68 17.29
CA ASP A 377 13.69 -12.20 17.34
C ASP A 377 13.24 -11.71 18.71
N LEU A 378 14.13 -11.03 19.41
CA LEU A 378 13.93 -10.43 20.73
C LEU A 378 14.16 -8.91 20.72
N SER A 379 14.12 -8.28 19.54
CA SER A 379 14.48 -6.87 19.35
C SER A 379 13.56 -5.89 20.08
N GLY A 380 14.09 -4.73 20.48
CA GLY A 380 13.31 -3.63 21.06
C GLY A 380 12.68 -3.96 22.43
N ASN A 381 13.39 -4.73 23.25
CA ASN A 381 13.00 -5.06 24.63
C ASN A 381 14.01 -4.45 25.63
N ASP A 382 13.88 -4.79 26.92
CA ASP A 382 14.83 -4.42 27.99
C ASP A 382 15.67 -5.63 28.45
N ILE A 383 16.10 -6.47 27.50
CA ILE A 383 16.85 -7.70 27.80
C ILE A 383 18.33 -7.37 28.02
N SER A 384 18.91 -7.90 29.09
CA SER A 384 20.32 -7.70 29.46
C SER A 384 21.09 -9.03 29.51
N GLY A 385 22.38 -9.00 29.86
CA GLY A 385 23.20 -10.20 29.97
C GLY A 385 23.84 -10.64 28.65
N SER A 386 24.20 -11.92 28.57
CA SER A 386 24.95 -12.52 27.47
C SER A 386 24.09 -13.41 26.59
N ALA A 387 24.25 -13.29 25.27
CA ALA A 387 23.65 -14.21 24.30
C ALA A 387 24.52 -15.46 24.04
N ILE A 388 25.77 -15.48 24.51
CA ILE A 388 26.76 -16.53 24.17
C ILE A 388 26.23 -17.92 24.56
N GLY A 389 25.68 -18.06 25.77
CA GLY A 389 25.20 -19.37 26.26
C GLY A 389 24.02 -19.93 25.46
N LEU A 390 23.17 -19.06 24.91
CA LEU A 390 22.07 -19.46 24.03
C LEU A 390 22.61 -19.81 22.64
N LEU A 391 23.27 -18.85 21.99
CA LEU A 391 23.70 -18.98 20.59
C LEU A 391 24.71 -20.12 20.39
N ASN A 392 25.58 -20.37 21.38
CA ASN A 392 26.53 -21.47 21.28
C ASN A 392 25.89 -22.85 21.44
N ARG A 393 24.60 -22.97 21.78
CA ARG A 393 23.87 -24.24 21.94
C ARG A 393 22.76 -24.45 20.89
N THR A 394 22.55 -23.50 19.99
CA THR A 394 21.53 -23.56 18.93
C THR A 394 22.17 -23.86 17.58
N ASP A 395 22.45 -25.13 17.26
CA ASP A 395 23.22 -25.52 16.06
C ASP A 395 22.50 -25.28 14.73
N TYR A 396 21.16 -25.24 14.73
CA TYR A 396 20.33 -25.08 13.53
C TYR A 396 19.85 -23.63 13.31
N LEU A 397 20.25 -22.71 14.20
CA LEU A 397 19.80 -21.32 14.14
C LEU A 397 20.17 -20.67 12.81
N VAL A 398 19.15 -20.19 12.10
CA VAL A 398 19.26 -19.50 10.81
C VAL A 398 19.29 -17.99 11.02
N GLY A 399 18.52 -17.45 11.97
CA GLY A 399 18.44 -16.01 12.23
C GLY A 399 18.31 -15.64 13.70
N PHE A 400 19.09 -14.66 14.13
CA PHE A 400 19.00 -14.07 15.46
C PHE A 400 18.94 -12.54 15.38
N TRP A 401 17.86 -11.96 15.90
CA TRP A 401 17.68 -10.51 16.01
C TRP A 401 17.48 -10.13 17.48
N ALA A 402 18.30 -9.21 17.97
CA ALA A 402 18.20 -8.69 19.33
C ALA A 402 18.54 -7.19 19.38
N SER A 403 18.25 -6.46 18.30
CA SER A 403 18.54 -5.03 18.20
C SER A 403 17.84 -4.22 19.29
N GLY A 404 18.46 -3.15 19.80
CA GLY A 404 17.81 -2.22 20.72
C GLY A 404 17.46 -2.82 22.08
N ASN A 405 18.40 -3.58 22.66
CA ASN A 405 18.31 -4.16 24.00
C ASN A 405 19.46 -3.62 24.90
N LYS A 406 19.71 -4.25 26.05
CA LYS A 406 20.81 -3.96 26.97
C LYS A 406 21.82 -5.13 27.06
N LEU A 407 21.98 -5.90 25.99
CA LEU A 407 22.91 -7.03 25.97
C LEU A 407 24.35 -6.55 26.13
N LYS A 408 25.14 -7.26 26.93
CA LYS A 408 26.54 -6.93 27.22
C LYS A 408 27.37 -8.20 27.37
N PHE A 409 28.18 -8.50 26.36
CA PHE A 409 29.10 -9.64 26.34
C PHE A 409 30.21 -9.42 25.31
N ASP A 410 31.28 -10.23 25.40
CA ASP A 410 32.38 -10.21 24.43
C ASP A 410 31.97 -10.98 23.17
N MET A 411 31.77 -10.25 22.06
CA MET A 411 31.41 -10.82 20.76
C MET A 411 32.44 -11.84 20.26
N GLY A 412 33.70 -11.70 20.67
CA GLY A 412 34.79 -12.62 20.31
C GLY A 412 34.54 -14.05 20.76
N GLY A 413 33.69 -14.25 21.78
CA GLY A 413 33.29 -15.57 22.30
C GLY A 413 32.10 -16.22 21.57
N LEU A 414 31.50 -15.57 20.56
CA LEU A 414 30.39 -16.14 19.80
C LEU A 414 30.87 -17.23 18.82
N ARG A 415 30.26 -18.42 18.92
CA ARG A 415 30.36 -19.47 17.92
C ARG A 415 29.35 -19.20 16.81
N ILE A 416 29.84 -18.80 15.64
CA ILE A 416 29.00 -18.68 14.44
C ILE A 416 28.81 -20.07 13.84
N VAL A 417 27.62 -20.64 14.02
CA VAL A 417 27.26 -21.96 13.47
C VAL A 417 27.02 -21.88 11.96
N GLU A 418 27.23 -22.98 11.24
CA GLU A 418 27.19 -23.03 9.77
C GLU A 418 25.82 -22.62 9.19
N LYS A 419 24.73 -22.92 9.90
CA LYS A 419 23.36 -22.61 9.47
C LYS A 419 22.98 -21.15 9.65
N LEU A 420 23.72 -20.38 10.46
CA LEU A 420 23.40 -18.98 10.76
C LEU A 420 23.60 -18.12 9.50
N LYS A 421 22.56 -17.41 9.10
CA LYS A 421 22.55 -16.53 7.93
C LYS A 421 22.27 -15.08 8.30
N TYR A 422 21.52 -14.83 9.37
CA TYR A 422 21.08 -13.50 9.77
C TYR A 422 21.47 -13.22 11.22
N LEU A 423 22.19 -12.13 11.46
CA LEU A 423 22.54 -11.69 12.82
C LEU A 423 22.39 -10.18 12.97
N ASP A 424 21.49 -9.75 13.86
CA ASP A 424 21.36 -8.36 14.27
C ASP A 424 21.53 -8.21 15.78
N LEU A 425 22.63 -7.57 16.18
CA LEU A 425 22.95 -7.22 17.57
C LEU A 425 23.07 -5.70 17.74
N SER A 426 22.55 -4.91 16.80
CA SER A 426 22.73 -3.46 16.81
C SER A 426 22.12 -2.78 18.03
N ARG A 427 22.62 -1.60 18.40
CA ARG A 427 22.09 -0.79 19.52
C ARG A 427 22.02 -1.58 20.83
N ASN A 428 23.16 -2.12 21.24
CA ASN A 428 23.36 -2.84 22.51
C ASN A 428 24.65 -2.33 23.18
N SER A 429 25.17 -3.08 24.16
CA SER A 429 26.48 -2.83 24.80
C SER A 429 27.45 -3.99 24.57
N VAL A 430 27.36 -4.66 23.41
CA VAL A 430 28.27 -5.75 23.03
C VAL A 430 29.67 -5.19 22.79
N PHE A 431 30.71 -5.88 23.26
CA PHE A 431 32.10 -5.41 23.19
C PHE A 431 33.04 -6.49 22.66
N GLY A 432 34.33 -6.16 22.53
CA GLY A 432 35.36 -7.12 22.09
C GLY A 432 35.55 -7.16 20.57
N LYS A 433 36.16 -8.23 20.07
CA LYS A 433 36.51 -8.37 18.64
C LYS A 433 35.39 -9.04 17.84
N ILE A 434 35.29 -8.69 16.57
CA ILE A 434 34.35 -9.34 15.64
C ILE A 434 34.93 -10.71 15.21
N PRO A 435 34.24 -11.84 15.47
CA PRO A 435 34.71 -13.16 15.06
C PRO A 435 34.83 -13.29 13.54
N LYS A 436 35.83 -14.04 13.04
CA LYS A 436 36.00 -14.27 11.58
C LYS A 436 34.79 -14.96 10.94
N GLY A 437 34.08 -15.80 11.69
CA GLY A 437 32.93 -16.55 11.19
C GLY A 437 31.77 -15.68 10.68
N VAL A 438 31.66 -14.42 11.12
CA VAL A 438 30.56 -13.54 10.69
C VAL A 438 30.57 -13.24 9.20
N VAL A 439 31.72 -13.41 8.52
CA VAL A 439 31.88 -13.15 7.08
C VAL A 439 30.99 -14.06 6.22
N GLY A 440 30.65 -15.25 6.70
CA GLY A 440 29.79 -16.20 5.99
C GLY A 440 28.29 -15.90 6.06
N LEU A 441 27.89 -14.89 6.85
CA LEU A 441 26.47 -14.54 7.00
C LEU A 441 25.91 -13.91 5.71
N GLN A 442 24.60 -13.98 5.51
CA GLN A 442 23.89 -13.30 4.43
C GLN A 442 23.51 -11.87 4.81
N LYS A 443 23.15 -11.62 6.09
CA LYS A 443 23.02 -10.27 6.64
C LYS A 443 23.64 -10.19 8.04
N LEU A 444 24.30 -9.08 8.29
CA LEU A 444 24.88 -8.72 9.58
C LEU A 444 24.57 -7.27 9.90
N ASN A 445 24.19 -7.00 11.15
CA ASN A 445 24.13 -5.66 11.71
C ASN A 445 24.60 -5.67 13.16
N VAL A 446 25.72 -5.02 13.43
CA VAL A 446 26.33 -4.89 14.77
C VAL A 446 26.62 -3.42 15.10
N SER A 447 25.93 -2.51 14.41
CA SER A 447 26.09 -1.07 14.59
C SER A 447 25.68 -0.62 15.99
N TYR A 448 26.24 0.50 16.47
CA TYR A 448 25.95 1.11 17.76
C TYR A 448 26.20 0.14 18.93
N ASN A 449 27.45 -0.27 19.08
CA ASN A 449 27.97 -1.15 20.13
C ASN A 449 29.36 -0.64 20.59
N HIS A 450 30.09 -1.44 21.37
CA HIS A 450 31.44 -1.13 21.86
C HIS A 450 32.51 -2.08 21.28
N LEU A 451 32.38 -2.46 20.00
CA LEU A 451 33.30 -3.39 19.36
C LEU A 451 34.64 -2.72 19.03
N CYS A 452 35.73 -3.49 19.14
CA CYS A 452 37.10 -3.05 18.99
C CYS A 452 37.89 -3.96 18.05
N GLY A 453 38.90 -3.40 17.37
CA GLY A 453 39.86 -4.16 16.55
C GLY A 453 39.64 -4.04 15.05
N GLN A 454 40.24 -4.94 14.28
CA GLN A 454 40.09 -4.95 12.82
C GLN A 454 38.79 -5.63 12.41
N ILE A 455 38.09 -5.02 11.44
CA ILE A 455 36.92 -5.64 10.81
C ILE A 455 37.45 -6.75 9.87
N PRO A 456 37.00 -8.01 10.01
CA PRO A 456 37.35 -9.07 9.06
C PRO A 456 36.93 -8.65 7.63
N LYS A 457 37.72 -9.02 6.62
CA LYS A 457 37.35 -8.76 5.21
C LYS A 457 35.98 -9.38 4.93
N THR A 458 35.00 -8.55 4.57
CA THR A 458 33.59 -8.95 4.54
C THR A 458 32.82 -8.28 3.42
N GLN A 459 31.63 -8.83 3.09
CA GLN A 459 30.71 -8.33 2.08
C GLN A 459 29.71 -7.28 2.59
N PHE A 460 29.64 -7.07 3.92
CA PHE A 460 28.65 -6.17 4.51
C PHE A 460 29.04 -4.69 4.38
N PRO A 461 28.06 -3.79 4.22
CA PRO A 461 28.33 -2.36 4.13
C PRO A 461 28.88 -1.80 5.44
N ALA A 462 29.58 -0.67 5.37
CA ALA A 462 30.13 0.02 6.55
C ALA A 462 29.05 0.36 7.60
N SER A 463 27.82 0.62 7.16
CA SER A 463 26.66 0.87 8.02
C SER A 463 26.37 -0.27 8.99
N ALA A 464 26.68 -1.52 8.63
CA ALA A 464 26.54 -2.68 9.53
C ALA A 464 27.44 -2.60 10.77
N PHE A 465 28.47 -1.74 10.76
CA PHE A 465 29.45 -1.57 11.82
C PHE A 465 29.47 -0.15 12.42
N ALA A 466 28.62 0.76 11.92
CA ALA A 466 28.59 2.16 12.33
C ALA A 466 28.43 2.32 13.85
N GLY A 467 28.94 3.40 14.44
CA GLY A 467 28.80 3.66 15.88
C GLY A 467 29.59 2.70 16.79
N ASN A 468 30.69 2.12 16.29
CA ASN A 468 31.68 1.36 17.07
C ASN A 468 33.05 2.05 16.98
N ASP A 469 33.32 2.98 17.89
CA ASP A 469 34.42 3.96 17.78
C ASP A 469 35.84 3.35 17.77
N CYS A 470 35.96 2.10 18.21
CA CYS A 470 37.22 1.40 18.39
C CYS A 470 37.60 0.47 17.21
N LEU A 471 36.78 0.43 16.14
CA LEU A 471 37.07 -0.38 14.95
C LEU A 471 38.08 0.32 14.03
N MET A 472 39.18 -0.38 13.73
CA MET A 472 40.36 0.17 13.05
C MET A 472 40.15 0.49 11.56
N ALA A 473 39.04 0.08 10.94
CA ALA A 473 38.71 0.47 9.58
C ALA A 473 38.47 1.98 9.42
N TYR A 474 38.11 2.68 10.52
CA TYR A 474 37.84 4.12 10.53
C TYR A 474 39.07 4.99 10.84
N ARG A 475 40.18 4.38 11.31
CA ARG A 475 41.40 5.13 11.65
C ARG A 475 42.27 5.52 10.45
N TYR A 476 42.09 4.88 9.30
CA TYR A 476 42.84 5.22 8.08
C TYR A 476 42.17 6.28 7.19
N LEU A 477 40.86 6.50 7.33
CA LEU A 477 40.14 7.57 6.63
C LEU A 477 40.24 8.92 7.35
N PHE A 478 40.33 8.91 8.69
CA PHE A 478 40.51 10.13 9.48
C PHE A 478 41.94 10.71 9.38
N ALA A 479 42.95 9.86 9.18
CA ALA A 479 44.35 10.31 9.05
C ALA A 479 44.65 10.97 7.69
N PHE A 480 43.86 10.71 6.65
CA PHE A 480 44.01 11.34 5.33
C PHE A 480 43.27 12.70 5.24
N LEU A 481 42.22 12.90 6.05
CA LEU A 481 41.44 14.14 6.09
C LEU A 481 42.04 15.21 7.02
N LEU A 482 42.86 14.83 8.02
CA LEU A 482 43.53 15.80 8.89
C LEU A 482 44.74 16.51 8.27
N ALA A 483 45.28 16.01 7.15
CA ALA A 483 46.46 16.59 6.51
C ALA A 483 46.17 17.75 5.55
N LEU A 484 44.89 18.08 5.30
CA LEU A 484 44.48 19.17 4.38
C LEU A 484 43.88 20.40 5.09
N CYS A 485 43.76 20.40 6.43
CA CYS A 485 43.09 21.49 7.16
C CYS A 485 44.02 22.47 7.88
N LEU A 486 45.30 22.58 7.50
CA LEU A 486 46.21 23.55 8.10
C LEU A 486 46.94 24.38 7.04
N SER A 487 46.18 25.21 6.34
CA SER A 487 46.58 26.58 6.02
C SER A 487 45.40 27.26 5.33
N HIS A 488 44.97 28.40 5.87
CA HIS A 488 44.54 29.64 5.21
C HIS A 488 43.51 30.38 6.10
N PRO A 489 43.59 31.73 6.20
CA PRO A 489 42.83 32.54 7.16
C PRO A 489 41.38 32.77 6.68
N PRO A 490 40.50 33.38 7.50
CA PRO A 490 39.10 33.51 7.16
C PRO A 490 38.92 34.57 6.07
N HIS A 491 38.67 34.11 4.85
CA HIS A 491 38.08 34.91 3.80
C HIS A 491 36.73 34.31 3.45
N SER A 492 35.70 35.13 3.62
CA SER A 492 34.33 34.93 3.15
C SER A 492 34.35 34.60 1.65
N VAL A 493 34.27 33.31 1.34
CA VAL A 493 34.08 32.83 -0.03
C VAL A 493 32.60 32.97 -0.38
N LEU A 494 32.30 33.89 -1.29
CA LEU A 494 31.09 33.83 -2.10
C LEU A 494 31.05 32.46 -2.78
N VAL A 495 30.15 31.58 -2.33
CA VAL A 495 29.89 30.31 -3.03
C VAL A 495 29.23 30.65 -4.37
N ALA A 496 29.98 30.46 -5.45
CA ALA A 496 29.52 30.63 -6.82
C ALA A 496 28.34 29.67 -7.13
N GLN A 497 27.40 30.13 -7.97
CA GLN A 497 26.22 29.39 -8.43
C GLN A 497 26.64 28.21 -9.32
N ASN A 498 26.67 26.99 -8.77
CA ASN A 498 26.81 25.79 -9.59
C ASN A 498 25.42 25.21 -9.90
N LEU A 499 24.79 25.74 -10.95
CA LEU A 499 23.74 25.01 -11.67
C LEU A 499 24.37 23.81 -12.41
N PRO A 500 23.62 22.72 -12.65
CA PRO A 500 22.22 22.50 -12.29
C PRO A 500 22.04 22.15 -10.81
N TYR A 501 20.92 22.58 -10.22
CA TYR A 501 20.52 22.16 -8.87
C TYR A 501 20.09 20.70 -8.83
N LYS A 502 20.59 19.99 -7.83
CA LYS A 502 20.06 18.70 -7.37
C LYS A 502 19.20 19.00 -6.14
N ALA A 503 17.89 19.06 -6.33
CA ALA A 503 16.96 19.51 -5.31
C ALA A 503 16.02 18.40 -4.83
N VAL A 504 15.35 18.67 -3.72
CA VAL A 504 14.23 17.87 -3.23
C VAL A 504 13.15 18.81 -2.71
N ASN A 505 11.90 18.47 -2.97
CA ASN A 505 10.75 19.19 -2.45
C ASN A 505 10.51 18.78 -0.98
N LEU A 506 10.36 19.76 -0.10
CA LEU A 506 10.04 19.59 1.32
C LEU A 506 8.52 19.58 1.57
N GLY A 507 7.75 19.10 0.60
CA GLY A 507 6.28 18.97 0.65
C GLY A 507 5.79 18.28 1.91
N ASN A 508 4.56 18.61 2.31
CA ASN A 508 3.97 18.25 3.59
C ASN A 508 4.70 18.83 4.83
N TRP A 509 5.56 19.86 4.69
CA TRP A 509 6.16 20.58 5.82
C TRP A 509 5.42 21.88 6.14
N LEU A 510 5.72 22.98 5.43
CA LEU A 510 5.07 24.28 5.64
C LEU A 510 3.64 24.32 5.12
N LEU A 511 3.36 23.46 4.14
CA LEU A 511 2.07 23.21 3.54
C LEU A 511 1.75 21.73 3.74
N ALA A 512 0.68 21.40 4.47
CA ALA A 512 0.32 20.01 4.80
C ALA A 512 -0.48 19.29 3.70
N GLU A 513 -0.19 17.99 3.53
CA GLU A 513 -0.84 17.05 2.61
C GLU A 513 -1.09 15.70 3.31
N GLY A 514 -2.36 15.38 3.51
CA GLY A 514 -2.80 14.25 4.32
C GLY A 514 -2.46 12.90 3.71
N TRP A 515 -2.40 12.78 2.38
CA TRP A 515 -1.94 11.53 1.77
C TRP A 515 -0.44 11.25 2.06
N MET A 516 0.38 12.27 2.34
CA MET A 516 1.79 12.10 2.72
C MET A 516 1.98 11.78 4.21
N LYS A 517 1.07 12.26 5.08
CA LYS A 517 1.03 11.97 6.52
C LYS A 517 -0.41 11.94 7.07
N PRO A 518 -1.16 10.85 6.84
CA PRO A 518 -2.58 10.77 7.20
C PRO A 518 -2.82 10.88 8.71
N SER A 519 -1.82 10.45 9.50
CA SER A 519 -1.88 10.51 10.95
C SER A 519 -1.99 11.93 11.51
N LEU A 520 -1.62 12.96 10.73
CA LEU A 520 -1.82 14.35 11.12
C LEU A 520 -3.32 14.69 11.29
N PHE A 521 -4.21 13.97 10.59
CA PHE A 521 -5.66 14.17 10.59
C PHE A 521 -6.42 13.24 11.57
N ASP A 522 -5.75 12.28 12.21
CA ASP A 522 -6.41 11.24 13.02
C ASP A 522 -7.17 11.78 14.24
N GLY A 523 -6.75 12.92 14.78
CA GLY A 523 -7.37 13.55 15.94
C GLY A 523 -8.58 14.42 15.63
N ILE A 524 -9.00 14.53 14.36
CA ILE A 524 -10.16 15.31 13.93
C ILE A 524 -11.44 14.49 14.10
N VAL A 525 -12.42 15.05 14.81
CA VAL A 525 -13.75 14.42 14.99
C VAL A 525 -14.49 14.43 13.65
N ASN A 526 -15.18 13.36 13.27
CA ASN A 526 -15.85 13.25 11.95
C ASN A 526 -14.91 13.67 10.81
N LYS A 527 -13.66 13.16 10.81
CA LYS A 527 -12.67 13.43 9.77
C LYS A 527 -13.07 12.88 8.40
N ASP A 528 -14.09 12.04 8.34
CA ASP A 528 -14.79 11.60 7.13
C ASP A 528 -15.69 12.69 6.52
N LEU A 529 -15.95 13.79 7.25
CA LEU A 529 -16.77 14.93 6.82
C LEU A 529 -15.97 16.26 6.83
N LEU A 530 -14.78 16.27 6.26
CA LEU A 530 -13.99 17.50 6.08
C LEU A 530 -14.55 18.36 4.92
N ASP A 531 -14.16 19.64 4.85
CA ASP A 531 -14.53 20.49 3.72
C ASP A 531 -14.13 19.84 2.38
N GLY A 532 -15.03 19.92 1.40
CA GLY A 532 -14.85 19.28 0.09
C GLY A 532 -15.29 17.82 0.02
N THR A 533 -15.54 17.16 1.15
CA THR A 533 -16.10 15.79 1.16
C THR A 533 -17.39 15.77 0.35
N GLN A 534 -17.43 14.90 -0.65
CA GLN A 534 -18.60 14.66 -1.47
C GLN A 534 -19.51 13.64 -0.80
N VAL A 535 -20.76 14.03 -0.59
CA VAL A 535 -21.76 13.19 0.05
C VAL A 535 -22.99 13.04 -0.84
N GLN A 536 -23.59 11.85 -0.80
CA GLN A 536 -24.89 11.54 -1.38
C GLN A 536 -25.82 11.08 -0.27
N LEU A 537 -27.09 11.47 -0.37
CA LEU A 537 -28.08 11.28 0.68
C LEU A 537 -29.27 10.50 0.11
N MET A 538 -29.44 9.24 0.49
CA MET A 538 -30.58 8.43 0.06
C MET A 538 -31.63 8.35 1.17
N SER A 539 -32.88 8.71 0.87
CA SER A 539 -34.01 8.47 1.78
C SER A 539 -34.20 6.97 2.01
N THR A 540 -34.22 6.53 3.27
CA THR A 540 -34.48 5.10 3.58
C THR A 540 -35.90 4.69 3.25
N LYS A 541 -36.87 5.59 3.44
CA LYS A 541 -38.28 5.31 3.19
C LYS A 541 -38.59 5.20 1.69
N PHE A 542 -38.08 6.13 0.89
CA PHE A 542 -38.40 6.21 -0.55
C PHE A 542 -37.38 5.48 -1.43
N GLN A 543 -36.21 5.13 -0.90
CA GLN A 543 -35.09 4.53 -1.67
C GLN A 543 -34.70 5.41 -2.87
N LYS A 544 -34.69 6.73 -2.67
CA LYS A 544 -34.31 7.75 -3.65
C LYS A 544 -33.26 8.69 -3.07
N TYR A 545 -32.35 9.15 -3.92
CA TYR A 545 -31.36 10.16 -3.57
C TYR A 545 -31.96 11.56 -3.59
N LEU A 546 -31.51 12.38 -2.65
CA LEU A 546 -31.72 13.81 -2.67
C LEU A 546 -30.96 14.42 -3.84
N ALA A 547 -31.58 15.39 -4.51
CA ALA A 547 -30.98 16.11 -5.63
C ALA A 547 -31.37 17.58 -5.59
N ALA A 548 -30.43 18.47 -5.86
CA ALA A 548 -30.73 19.86 -6.14
C ALA A 548 -31.07 19.99 -7.63
N GLU A 549 -32.34 20.26 -7.96
CA GLU A 549 -32.75 20.37 -9.37
C GLU A 549 -31.95 21.46 -10.10
N ASN A 550 -31.65 21.21 -11.37
CA ASN A 550 -30.75 22.02 -12.20
C ASN A 550 -29.32 22.18 -11.67
N GLY A 551 -28.93 21.41 -10.65
CA GLY A 551 -27.64 21.54 -9.96
C GLY A 551 -27.54 22.73 -9.00
N GLY A 552 -28.63 23.49 -8.81
CA GLY A 552 -28.71 24.72 -8.03
C GLY A 552 -29.68 25.72 -8.65
N GLY A 553 -30.27 26.58 -7.83
CA GLY A 553 -31.23 27.61 -8.24
C GLY A 553 -32.69 27.16 -8.15
N ALA A 554 -32.95 26.00 -7.55
CA ALA A 554 -34.26 25.39 -7.44
C ALA A 554 -34.45 24.66 -6.08
N ASP A 555 -35.56 23.94 -5.97
CA ASP A 555 -35.94 23.15 -4.80
C ASP A 555 -35.08 21.89 -4.63
N LEU A 556 -34.96 21.43 -3.39
CA LEU A 556 -34.40 20.11 -3.08
C LEU A 556 -35.50 19.03 -3.23
N VAL A 557 -35.21 18.00 -4.00
CA VAL A 557 -36.13 16.88 -4.28
C VAL A 557 -35.51 15.54 -3.90
N ALA A 558 -36.31 14.46 -3.92
CA ALA A 558 -35.89 13.09 -3.58
C ALA A 558 -36.41 12.07 -4.61
N ASN A 559 -36.04 12.24 -5.89
CA ASN A 559 -36.63 11.51 -7.02
C ASN A 559 -35.61 10.68 -7.85
N ARG A 560 -34.35 10.57 -7.41
CA ARG A 560 -33.29 9.92 -8.20
C ARG A 560 -33.01 8.51 -7.70
N ALA A 561 -32.99 7.52 -8.61
CA ALA A 561 -32.70 6.12 -8.26
C ALA A 561 -31.20 5.82 -8.14
N SER A 562 -30.36 6.63 -8.78
CA SER A 562 -28.90 6.55 -8.75
C SER A 562 -28.32 7.96 -8.62
N ALA A 563 -27.07 8.05 -8.16
CA ALA A 563 -26.41 9.31 -7.92
C ALA A 563 -25.08 9.41 -8.69
N SER A 564 -24.95 10.44 -9.53
CA SER A 564 -23.73 10.68 -10.32
C SER A 564 -23.52 12.13 -10.74
N GLY A 565 -24.42 13.05 -10.37
CA GLY A 565 -24.32 14.47 -10.68
C GLY A 565 -24.94 15.33 -9.57
N TRP A 566 -26.16 15.81 -9.80
CA TRP A 566 -26.86 16.75 -8.90
C TRP A 566 -27.25 16.16 -7.55
N GLU A 567 -27.11 14.84 -7.39
CA GLU A 567 -27.30 14.12 -6.14
C GLU A 567 -26.09 14.22 -5.19
N THR A 568 -24.99 14.81 -5.67
CA THR A 568 -23.73 14.93 -4.93
C THR A 568 -23.58 16.33 -4.37
N PHE A 569 -23.37 16.41 -3.05
CA PHE A 569 -23.19 17.65 -2.31
C PHE A 569 -21.78 17.71 -1.76
N LYS A 570 -21.14 18.87 -1.82
CA LYS A 570 -19.87 19.12 -1.14
C LYS A 570 -20.12 19.74 0.22
N LEU A 571 -19.49 19.21 1.26
CA LEU A 571 -19.62 19.75 2.60
C LEU A 571 -18.68 20.94 2.81
N TRP A 572 -19.18 21.98 3.48
CA TRP A 572 -18.38 23.01 4.13
C TRP A 572 -18.58 22.88 5.63
N ARG A 573 -17.51 22.60 6.37
CA ARG A 573 -17.60 22.35 7.81
C ARG A 573 -17.66 23.67 8.56
N VAL A 574 -18.65 23.78 9.45
CA VAL A 574 -18.84 24.90 10.38
C VAL A 574 -18.40 24.51 11.79
N SER A 575 -18.70 23.28 12.22
CA SER A 575 -18.29 22.68 13.49
C SER A 575 -18.18 21.17 13.35
N ASP A 576 -17.94 20.46 14.46
CA ASP A 576 -17.87 19.00 14.45
C ASP A 576 -19.16 18.29 14.00
N THR A 577 -20.30 18.98 14.08
CA THR A 577 -21.60 18.41 13.67
C THR A 577 -22.37 19.28 12.69
N SER A 578 -21.91 20.51 12.42
CA SER A 578 -22.62 21.47 11.58
C SER A 578 -21.91 21.73 10.26
N PHE A 579 -22.68 21.72 9.18
CA PHE A 579 -22.18 21.79 7.81
C PHE A 579 -23.10 22.64 6.94
N ASN A 580 -22.54 23.27 5.92
CA ASN A 580 -23.28 23.75 4.76
C ASN A 580 -23.13 22.74 3.62
N PHE A 581 -24.20 22.51 2.86
CA PHE A 581 -24.19 21.63 1.70
C PHE A 581 -24.13 22.48 0.43
N ARG A 582 -23.01 22.43 -0.28
CA ARG A 582 -22.81 23.13 -1.56
C ARG A 582 -23.18 22.22 -2.72
N VAL A 583 -24.03 22.70 -3.61
CA VAL A 583 -24.53 21.97 -4.79
C VAL A 583 -23.65 22.22 -6.02
N PHE A 584 -23.94 21.51 -7.12
CA PHE A 584 -23.13 21.50 -8.35
C PHE A 584 -22.84 22.91 -8.91
N ASN A 585 -23.84 23.80 -8.96
CA ASN A 585 -23.73 25.20 -9.40
C ASN A 585 -23.18 26.13 -8.30
N LYS A 586 -22.47 25.60 -7.31
CA LYS A 586 -21.78 26.34 -6.25
C LYS A 586 -22.68 27.08 -5.26
N GLN A 587 -24.00 26.92 -5.35
CA GLN A 587 -24.97 27.44 -4.39
C GLN A 587 -25.07 26.55 -3.14
N PHE A 588 -25.74 27.03 -2.09
CA PHE A 588 -25.92 26.31 -0.83
C PHE A 588 -27.38 25.92 -0.63
N LEU A 589 -27.58 24.72 -0.08
CA LEU A 589 -28.88 24.34 0.49
C LEU A 589 -29.20 25.27 1.66
N GLY A 590 -30.46 25.65 1.81
CA GLY A 590 -30.94 26.47 2.91
C GLY A 590 -32.46 26.43 3.05
N LEU A 591 -32.94 26.98 4.17
CA LEU A 591 -34.37 27.20 4.38
C LEU A 591 -34.88 28.37 3.54
N GLU A 592 -36.02 28.17 2.87
CA GLU A 592 -36.71 29.22 2.12
C GLU A 592 -37.10 30.40 3.03
N ASN A 593 -37.32 31.58 2.43
CA ASN A 593 -37.76 32.81 3.11
C ASN A 593 -36.83 33.21 4.28
N GLN A 594 -35.52 33.13 4.07
CA GLN A 594 -34.49 33.49 5.06
C GLN A 594 -34.61 32.72 6.39
N GLY A 595 -35.07 31.46 6.35
CA GLY A 595 -35.21 30.63 7.56
C GLY A 595 -36.57 30.68 8.24
N SER A 596 -37.53 31.45 7.71
CA SER A 596 -38.91 31.50 8.22
C SER A 596 -39.83 30.42 7.63
N GLY A 597 -39.46 29.83 6.48
CA GLY A 597 -40.16 28.69 5.87
C GLY A 597 -39.63 27.33 6.34
N ASN A 598 -40.32 26.25 5.96
CA ASN A 598 -39.89 24.85 6.17
C ASN A 598 -39.36 24.18 4.89
N LYS A 599 -39.50 24.80 3.71
CA LYS A 599 -39.05 24.23 2.44
C LYS A 599 -37.53 24.37 2.27
N ILE A 600 -36.89 23.36 1.68
CA ILE A 600 -35.44 23.39 1.39
C ILE A 600 -35.18 23.79 -0.07
N VAL A 601 -34.34 24.80 -0.25
CA VAL A 601 -33.97 25.37 -1.56
C VAL A 601 -32.45 25.48 -1.71
N ALA A 602 -31.95 25.49 -2.95
CA ALA A 602 -30.52 25.55 -3.27
C ALA A 602 -30.15 26.86 -4.00
N VAL A 603 -30.51 28.02 -3.45
CA VAL A 603 -30.46 29.31 -4.17
C VAL A 603 -29.38 30.28 -3.68
N SER A 604 -28.81 30.08 -2.49
CA SER A 604 -27.87 31.05 -1.90
C SER A 604 -26.46 30.89 -2.45
N ASN A 605 -25.79 32.00 -2.76
CA ASN A 605 -24.38 32.02 -3.18
C ASN A 605 -23.41 32.08 -1.99
N SER A 606 -23.91 32.25 -0.76
CA SER A 606 -23.08 32.31 0.45
C SER A 606 -23.85 31.73 1.64
N PRO A 607 -23.20 30.91 2.49
CA PRO A 607 -23.89 30.30 3.61
C PRO A 607 -24.09 31.30 4.76
N SER A 608 -25.24 31.20 5.40
CA SER A 608 -25.55 31.88 6.66
C SER A 608 -26.32 30.91 7.59
N ASN A 609 -27.07 31.42 8.57
CA ASN A 609 -27.79 30.56 9.51
C ASN A 609 -28.83 29.64 8.82
N PRO A 610 -29.67 30.11 7.87
CA PRO A 610 -30.59 29.26 7.10
C PRO A 610 -29.92 28.12 6.31
N GLU A 611 -28.67 28.28 5.87
CA GLU A 611 -27.90 27.30 5.10
C GLU A 611 -27.10 26.32 5.99
N THR A 612 -27.18 26.45 7.31
CA THR A 612 -26.41 25.63 8.26
C THR A 612 -27.25 24.49 8.79
N PHE A 613 -26.73 23.27 8.63
CA PHE A 613 -27.42 22.04 9.02
C PHE A 613 -26.56 21.22 9.96
N GLN A 614 -27.18 20.55 10.93
CA GLN A 614 -26.52 19.58 11.78
C GLN A 614 -26.69 18.17 11.21
N ILE A 615 -25.59 17.46 10.97
CA ILE A 615 -25.62 16.03 10.65
C ILE A 615 -25.59 15.25 11.97
N VAL A 616 -26.66 14.53 12.26
CA VAL A 616 -26.78 13.63 13.42
C VAL A 616 -26.64 12.20 12.93
N ARG A 617 -25.64 11.48 13.43
CA ARG A 617 -25.40 10.06 13.10
C ARG A 617 -26.09 9.14 14.10
N ASN A 618 -26.62 8.02 13.62
CA ASN A 618 -27.09 6.95 14.48
C ASN A 618 -25.90 6.26 15.17
N SER A 619 -26.03 5.93 16.46
CA SER A 619 -24.94 5.33 17.25
C SER A 619 -24.59 3.89 16.84
N ASN A 620 -25.54 3.16 16.27
CA ASN A 620 -25.36 1.76 15.86
C ASN A 620 -24.93 1.64 14.39
N ASP A 621 -25.30 2.62 13.57
CA ASP A 621 -24.98 2.68 12.15
C ASP A 621 -24.64 4.13 11.73
N PRO A 622 -23.36 4.52 11.69
CA PRO A 622 -22.97 5.91 11.43
C PRO A 622 -23.31 6.39 10.01
N ASN A 623 -23.60 5.48 9.07
CA ASN A 623 -24.06 5.83 7.72
C ASN A 623 -25.56 6.13 7.69
N LYS A 624 -26.28 5.87 8.79
CA LYS A 624 -27.68 6.25 8.95
C LYS A 624 -27.74 7.57 9.69
N ILE A 625 -28.21 8.61 9.00
CA ILE A 625 -28.16 9.98 9.50
C ILE A 625 -29.54 10.65 9.49
N ARG A 626 -29.64 11.73 10.26
CA ARG A 626 -30.68 12.74 10.19
C ARG A 626 -30.04 14.10 10.02
N ILE A 627 -30.71 14.99 9.31
CA ILE A 627 -30.20 16.34 9.02
C ILE A 627 -31.12 17.33 9.70
N LYS A 628 -30.60 18.11 10.65
CA LYS A 628 -31.36 19.12 11.40
C LYS A 628 -31.11 20.49 10.78
N ALA A 629 -32.16 21.21 10.43
CA ALA A 629 -32.04 22.58 9.93
C ALA A 629 -31.92 23.59 11.07
N SER A 630 -31.62 24.85 10.74
CA SER A 630 -31.45 25.93 11.71
C SER A 630 -32.74 26.36 12.43
N ASN A 631 -33.91 25.97 11.93
CA ASN A 631 -35.18 26.10 12.66
C ASN A 631 -35.36 25.06 13.78
N GLY A 632 -34.39 24.16 13.97
CA GLY A 632 -34.39 23.15 15.03
C GLY A 632 -35.12 21.85 14.69
N LEU A 633 -35.68 21.72 13.49
CA LEU A 633 -36.42 20.54 13.03
C LEU A 633 -35.60 19.71 12.04
N PHE A 634 -35.93 18.42 11.91
CA PHE A 634 -35.27 17.53 10.97
C PHE A 634 -35.85 17.65 9.57
N LEU A 635 -35.00 17.49 8.57
CA LEU A 635 -35.39 17.29 7.18
C LEU A 635 -36.19 15.99 7.06
N GLN A 636 -37.24 16.01 6.24
CA GLN A 636 -38.02 14.85 5.86
C GLN A 636 -38.40 14.89 4.39
N VAL A 637 -38.49 13.72 3.78
CA VAL A 637 -39.06 13.55 2.44
C VAL A 637 -40.57 13.34 2.59
N GLN A 638 -41.36 14.31 2.13
CA GLN A 638 -42.82 14.20 2.13
C GLN A 638 -43.33 13.45 0.90
N SER A 639 -42.69 13.70 -0.25
CA SER A 639 -42.90 13.03 -1.53
C SER A 639 -41.60 13.10 -2.35
N GLU A 640 -41.54 12.41 -3.49
CA GLU A 640 -40.36 12.46 -4.36
C GLU A 640 -40.01 13.89 -4.84
N THR A 641 -40.97 14.83 -4.82
CA THR A 641 -40.80 16.23 -5.24
C THR A 641 -40.82 17.24 -4.09
N SER A 642 -40.93 16.79 -2.83
CA SER A 642 -41.05 17.67 -1.67
C SER A 642 -40.17 17.21 -0.51
N VAL A 643 -39.18 18.06 -0.18
CA VAL A 643 -38.32 17.90 1.00
C VAL A 643 -38.46 19.14 1.90
N THR A 644 -38.83 18.93 3.16
CA THR A 644 -39.10 19.99 4.14
C THR A 644 -38.34 19.74 5.44
N ALA A 645 -38.16 20.78 6.27
CA ALA A 645 -37.56 20.72 7.59
C ALA A 645 -38.58 21.08 8.69
N ASP A 646 -39.52 20.18 8.92
CA ASP A 646 -40.61 20.32 9.90
C ASP A 646 -40.84 19.04 10.72
N TYR A 647 -39.92 18.08 10.67
CA TYR A 647 -40.05 16.82 11.37
C TYR A 647 -39.48 16.88 12.80
N ALA A 648 -40.30 16.55 13.80
CA ALA A 648 -39.94 16.59 15.22
C ALA A 648 -39.76 15.21 15.88
N GLY A 649 -40.00 14.10 15.16
CA GLY A 649 -39.92 12.75 15.72
C GLY A 649 -38.49 12.30 16.02
N THR A 650 -38.34 11.19 16.74
CA THR A 650 -37.04 10.71 17.27
C THR A 650 -36.63 9.30 16.81
N ASN A 651 -37.48 8.60 16.05
CA ASN A 651 -37.28 7.21 15.65
C ASN A 651 -36.20 7.02 14.55
N TRP A 652 -35.61 5.83 14.44
CA TRP A 652 -34.60 5.55 13.41
C TRP A 652 -35.02 4.42 12.47
N ASP A 653 -36.30 4.12 12.34
CA ASP A 653 -36.80 3.07 11.45
C ASP A 653 -36.52 3.38 9.97
N GLU A 654 -36.35 2.36 9.14
CA GLU A 654 -36.13 2.53 7.69
C GLU A 654 -37.31 3.26 7.00
N ASN A 655 -38.52 3.13 7.55
CA ASN A 655 -39.73 3.78 7.02
C ASN A 655 -39.94 5.22 7.54
N ASP A 656 -39.05 5.74 8.38
CA ASP A 656 -39.12 7.12 8.86
C ASP A 656 -38.69 8.09 7.73
N PRO A 657 -39.52 9.10 7.38
CA PRO A 657 -39.22 10.00 6.26
C PRO A 657 -38.05 10.94 6.51
N SER A 658 -37.56 11.07 7.76
CA SER A 658 -36.43 11.93 8.13
C SER A 658 -35.06 11.25 8.10
N VAL A 659 -35.04 9.95 7.83
CA VAL A 659 -33.84 9.11 7.91
C VAL A 659 -33.21 8.96 6.53
N PHE A 660 -31.89 9.18 6.47
CA PHE A 660 -31.10 9.09 5.25
C PHE A 660 -29.93 8.12 5.42
N ARG A 661 -29.58 7.42 4.34
CA ARG A 661 -28.30 6.75 4.17
C ARG A 661 -27.31 7.74 3.58
N LEU A 662 -26.26 8.03 4.33
CA LEU A 662 -25.11 8.80 3.90
C LEU A 662 -24.16 7.89 3.13
N ASN A 663 -23.88 8.23 1.87
CA ASN A 663 -22.77 7.68 1.12
C ASN A 663 -21.73 8.79 0.97
N ASP A 664 -20.65 8.71 1.74
CA ASP A 664 -19.52 9.63 1.77
C ASP A 664 -18.32 9.15 0.93
N LYS A 665 -18.42 7.94 0.34
CA LYS A 665 -17.38 7.34 -0.49
C LYS A 665 -17.47 7.73 -1.97
N VAL A 666 -18.10 8.88 -2.25
CA VAL A 666 -18.56 9.23 -3.60
C VAL A 666 -17.42 9.70 -4.51
N ALA A 667 -16.39 10.37 -3.99
CA ALA A 667 -15.06 10.59 -4.57
C ALA A 667 -14.32 11.69 -3.79
N ASN A 668 -12.97 11.69 -3.86
CA ASN A 668 -12.02 12.71 -3.41
C ASN A 668 -12.34 13.41 -2.09
N GLN A 669 -11.81 12.84 -1.01
CA GLN A 669 -11.74 13.52 0.26
C GLN A 669 -10.48 14.40 0.29
N LEU A 670 -10.64 15.72 0.40
CA LEU A 670 -9.50 16.61 0.47
C LEU A 670 -8.84 16.53 1.84
N GLN A 671 -7.53 16.42 1.85
CA GLN A 671 -6.73 16.43 3.07
C GLN A 671 -5.57 17.42 2.97
N GLY A 672 -5.84 18.67 2.59
CA GLY A 672 -4.86 19.75 2.62
C GLY A 672 -4.78 20.47 3.97
N GLU A 673 -3.89 21.44 4.08
CA GLU A 673 -3.75 22.29 5.28
C GLU A 673 -5.05 23.02 5.65
N TYR A 674 -5.87 23.41 4.67
CA TYR A 674 -7.17 24.01 4.93
C TYR A 674 -8.05 23.06 5.75
N GLN A 675 -8.19 21.80 5.33
CA GLN A 675 -9.01 20.81 6.04
C GLN A 675 -8.42 20.47 7.40
N LEU A 676 -7.09 20.39 7.50
CA LEU A 676 -6.39 20.12 8.75
C LEU A 676 -6.69 21.18 9.81
N THR A 677 -6.47 22.44 9.45
CA THR A 677 -6.61 23.59 10.36
C THR A 677 -8.08 23.87 10.68
N ASN A 678 -8.98 23.76 9.70
CA ASN A 678 -10.42 23.89 9.94
C ASN A 678 -10.96 22.74 10.81
N GLY A 679 -10.48 21.51 10.57
CA GLY A 679 -10.93 20.31 11.27
C GLY A 679 -10.56 20.27 12.75
N TYR A 680 -9.33 20.69 13.10
CA TYR A 680 -8.94 20.84 14.51
C TYR A 680 -9.52 22.10 15.17
N GLY A 681 -9.92 23.09 14.37
CA GLY A 681 -10.41 24.37 14.83
C GLY A 681 -9.33 25.26 15.46
N PRO A 682 -9.67 26.53 15.75
CA PRO A 682 -8.70 27.56 16.12
C PRO A 682 -7.97 27.30 17.45
N ALA A 683 -8.52 26.46 18.33
CA ALA A 683 -7.92 26.16 19.63
C ALA A 683 -6.80 25.10 19.54
N ARG A 684 -6.93 24.11 18.64
CA ARG A 684 -5.99 22.98 18.56
C ARG A 684 -5.09 23.06 17.34
N ALA A 685 -5.56 23.65 16.23
CA ALA A 685 -4.79 23.75 14.99
C ALA A 685 -3.41 24.41 15.19
N PRO A 686 -3.25 25.50 15.97
CA PRO A 686 -1.92 26.10 16.18
C PRO A 686 -0.91 25.13 16.77
N GLN A 687 -1.28 24.42 17.84
CA GLN A 687 -0.40 23.46 18.48
C GLN A 687 -0.02 22.31 17.53
N VAL A 688 -0.98 21.80 16.75
CA VAL A 688 -0.73 20.71 15.78
C VAL A 688 0.25 21.17 14.69
N MET A 689 0.05 22.36 14.12
CA MET A 689 0.91 22.89 13.05
C MET A 689 2.32 23.22 13.55
N HIS A 690 2.46 23.90 14.69
CA HIS A 690 3.78 24.20 15.26
C HIS A 690 4.57 22.94 15.59
N ASN A 691 3.95 21.96 16.26
CA ASN A 691 4.60 20.68 16.54
C ASN A 691 5.04 19.97 15.26
N HIS A 692 4.24 20.04 14.19
CA HIS A 692 4.58 19.45 12.91
C HIS A 692 5.75 20.20 12.24
N TRP A 693 5.73 21.53 12.18
CA TRP A 693 6.82 22.32 11.61
C TRP A 693 8.14 22.10 12.36
N ASP A 694 8.10 21.96 13.69
CA ASP A 694 9.30 21.78 14.52
C ASP A 694 9.91 20.37 14.44
N THR A 695 9.13 19.37 14.02
CA THR A 695 9.56 17.95 14.07
C THR A 695 9.66 17.28 12.71
N TYR A 696 8.98 17.81 11.68
CA TYR A 696 8.90 17.15 10.39
C TYR A 696 10.15 17.39 9.53
N ILE A 697 10.63 18.62 9.44
CA ILE A 697 11.92 18.98 8.84
C ILE A 697 12.74 19.74 9.87
N THR A 698 13.98 19.33 10.03
CA THR A 698 14.92 19.88 11.01
C THR A 698 16.24 20.26 10.35
N GLU A 699 17.09 20.98 11.06
CA GLU A 699 18.46 21.27 10.60
C GLU A 699 19.26 19.99 10.28
N ASP A 700 19.06 18.92 11.05
CA ASP A 700 19.69 17.62 10.82
C ASP A 700 19.32 17.02 9.46
N ASP A 701 18.11 17.31 8.97
CA ASP A 701 17.69 16.91 7.64
C ASP A 701 18.43 17.73 6.56
N PHE A 702 18.67 19.03 6.77
CA PHE A 702 19.51 19.84 5.87
C PHE A 702 20.96 19.36 5.83
N ARG A 703 21.53 18.99 6.99
CA ARG A 703 22.84 18.34 7.05
C ARG A 703 22.86 17.05 6.24
N PHE A 704 21.88 16.17 6.45
CA PHE A 704 21.76 14.91 5.71
C PHE A 704 21.66 15.14 4.20
N MET A 705 20.82 16.08 3.75
CA MET A 705 20.62 16.39 2.34
C MET A 705 21.93 16.84 1.69
N SER A 706 22.65 17.77 2.34
CA SER A 706 23.94 18.29 1.86
C SER A 706 25.01 17.19 1.80
N GLU A 707 25.15 16.37 2.84
CA GLU A 707 26.11 15.25 2.91
C GLU A 707 25.84 14.16 1.84
N ASN A 708 24.60 14.07 1.37
CA ASN A 708 24.18 13.14 0.33
C ASN A 708 24.03 13.80 -1.06
N GLY A 709 24.68 14.95 -1.29
CA GLY A 709 24.88 15.50 -2.62
C GLY A 709 23.74 16.35 -3.17
N LEU A 710 22.73 16.68 -2.35
CA LEU A 710 21.74 17.69 -2.71
C LEU A 710 22.33 19.10 -2.53
N THR A 711 22.02 19.98 -3.47
CA THR A 711 22.54 21.36 -3.52
C THR A 711 21.46 22.40 -3.30
N ALA A 712 20.18 22.01 -3.34
CA ALA A 712 19.06 22.89 -3.07
C ALA A 712 17.87 22.16 -2.43
N VAL A 713 16.95 22.93 -1.88
CA VAL A 713 15.62 22.48 -1.45
C VAL A 713 14.56 23.32 -2.13
N ARG A 714 13.45 22.69 -2.51
CA ARG A 714 12.22 23.37 -2.97
C ARG A 714 11.23 23.36 -1.82
N ILE A 715 10.72 24.53 -1.43
CA ILE A 715 9.88 24.68 -0.24
C ILE A 715 8.51 25.23 -0.65
N PRO A 716 7.48 24.36 -0.67
CA PRO A 716 6.10 24.76 -0.88
C PRO A 716 5.60 25.71 0.21
N VAL A 717 5.02 26.82 -0.21
CA VAL A 717 4.36 27.79 0.68
C VAL A 717 2.97 28.14 0.16
N GLY A 718 2.06 28.43 1.09
CA GLY A 718 0.74 28.97 0.77
C GLY A 718 0.68 30.48 0.84
N TRP A 719 -0.24 31.08 0.09
CA TRP A 719 -0.43 32.53 0.01
C TRP A 719 -0.62 33.23 1.37
N TRP A 720 -1.14 32.51 2.37
CA TRP A 720 -1.37 33.03 3.71
C TRP A 720 -0.08 33.40 4.44
N ILE A 721 1.07 32.87 4.01
CA ILE A 721 2.39 33.18 4.58
C ILE A 721 2.72 34.68 4.52
N ALA A 722 2.17 35.41 3.53
CA ALA A 722 2.36 36.86 3.41
C ALA A 722 1.62 37.66 4.50
N GLN A 723 0.74 37.01 5.27
CA GLN A 723 -0.02 37.60 6.37
C GLN A 723 0.42 37.07 7.74
N ASP A 724 1.48 36.26 7.80
CA ASP A 724 2.07 35.84 9.07
C ASP A 724 2.56 37.04 9.89
N PRO A 725 2.40 37.02 11.23
CA PRO A 725 1.98 35.87 12.05
C PRO A 725 0.46 35.72 12.22
N ASN A 726 -0.36 36.51 11.52
CA ASN A 726 -1.82 36.52 11.68
C ASN A 726 -2.54 36.22 10.35
N PRO A 727 -2.35 35.02 9.78
CA PRO A 727 -3.02 34.67 8.55
C PRO A 727 -4.55 34.59 8.71
N PRO A 728 -5.31 34.68 7.61
CA PRO A 728 -6.75 34.54 7.65
C PRO A 728 -7.14 33.13 8.06
N LYS A 729 -8.20 33.02 8.87
CA LYS A 729 -8.74 31.71 9.30
C LYS A 729 -9.17 30.88 8.08
N PRO A 730 -9.00 29.55 8.11
CA PRO A 730 -8.56 28.74 9.25
C PRO A 730 -7.04 28.59 9.39
N PHE A 731 -6.24 29.18 8.49
CA PHE A 731 -4.78 29.02 8.50
C PHE A 731 -4.14 29.51 9.81
N VAL A 732 -2.99 28.91 10.12
CA VAL A 732 -2.24 29.14 11.37
C VAL A 732 -0.97 29.91 11.05
N GLY A 733 -0.63 30.91 11.88
CA GLY A 733 0.61 31.67 11.73
C GLY A 733 1.83 30.95 12.28
N GLY A 734 3.01 31.19 11.70
CA GLY A 734 4.30 30.66 12.16
C GLY A 734 5.11 29.95 11.08
N SER A 735 4.50 29.69 9.92
CA SER A 735 5.18 29.09 8.77
C SER A 735 6.29 29.99 8.22
N LEU A 736 6.15 31.32 8.33
CA LEU A 736 7.19 32.28 7.93
C LEU A 736 8.47 32.14 8.76
N ALA A 737 8.34 31.93 10.07
CA ALA A 737 9.50 31.72 10.95
C ALA A 737 10.21 30.40 10.64
N ALA A 738 9.45 29.35 10.33
CA ALA A 738 10.01 28.07 9.88
C ALA A 738 10.73 28.21 8.52
N LEU A 739 10.20 29.03 7.60
CA LEU A 739 10.88 29.36 6.34
C LEU A 739 12.20 30.13 6.58
N ASP A 740 12.23 31.08 7.52
CA ASP A 740 13.47 31.79 7.88
C ASP A 740 14.55 30.85 8.43
N ASN A 741 14.13 29.86 9.23
CA ASN A 741 15.02 28.80 9.70
C ASN A 741 15.59 28.00 8.53
N ALA A 742 14.78 27.64 7.53
CA ALA A 742 15.25 26.95 6.34
C ALA A 742 16.34 27.72 5.59
N PHE A 743 16.20 29.04 5.43
CA PHE A 743 17.25 29.87 4.83
C PHE A 743 18.53 29.87 5.67
N THR A 744 18.41 29.90 6.99
CA THR A 744 19.55 29.84 7.92
C THR A 744 20.28 28.49 7.80
N TRP A 745 19.55 27.39 7.82
CA TRP A 745 20.10 26.03 7.67
C TRP A 745 20.71 25.82 6.29
N ALA A 746 20.04 26.30 5.23
CA ALA A 746 20.56 26.23 3.87
C ALA A 746 21.90 26.96 3.75
N GLN A 747 22.00 28.18 4.29
CA GLN A 747 23.26 28.93 4.31
C GLN A 747 24.37 28.17 5.07
N LYS A 748 24.05 27.60 6.23
CA LYS A 748 25.01 26.83 7.04
C LYS A 748 25.53 25.58 6.31
N HIS A 749 24.66 24.91 5.56
CA HIS A 749 24.98 23.65 4.86
C HIS A 749 25.32 23.84 3.38
N GLY A 750 25.53 25.08 2.93
CA GLY A 750 25.92 25.38 1.55
C GLY A 750 24.84 25.09 0.50
N MET A 751 23.58 25.02 0.89
CA MET A 751 22.44 24.72 0.03
C MET A 751 21.71 26.00 -0.43
N LYS A 752 20.97 25.90 -1.53
CA LYS A 752 20.04 26.94 -2.00
C LYS A 752 18.59 26.62 -1.65
N VAL A 753 17.75 27.65 -1.58
CA VAL A 753 16.31 27.56 -1.33
C VAL A 753 15.56 28.06 -2.55
N ILE A 754 14.73 27.20 -3.13
CA ILE A 754 13.69 27.56 -4.10
C ILE A 754 12.41 27.75 -3.29
N VAL A 755 11.90 28.99 -3.24
CA VAL A 755 10.62 29.27 -2.59
C VAL A 755 9.52 29.04 -3.62
N ASP A 756 8.61 28.11 -3.33
CA ASP A 756 7.59 27.67 -4.26
C ASP A 756 6.20 28.12 -3.80
N LEU A 757 5.59 29.08 -4.50
CA LEU A 757 4.19 29.45 -4.25
C LEU A 757 3.26 28.35 -4.74
N HIS A 758 3.08 27.37 -3.86
CA HIS A 758 2.45 26.10 -4.17
C HIS A 758 0.93 26.12 -3.98
N ALA A 759 0.43 27.02 -3.12
CA ALA A 759 -1.00 27.26 -2.94
C ALA A 759 -1.33 28.74 -3.10
N VAL A 760 -2.03 29.08 -4.18
CA VAL A 760 -2.55 30.44 -4.41
C VAL A 760 -3.96 30.61 -3.85
N GLN A 761 -4.34 31.85 -3.52
CA GLN A 761 -5.70 32.13 -3.09
C GLN A 761 -6.69 31.78 -4.21
N GLY A 762 -7.72 31.01 -3.89
CA GLY A 762 -8.70 30.52 -4.87
C GLY A 762 -8.34 29.19 -5.53
N SER A 763 -7.16 28.61 -5.24
CA SER A 763 -6.67 27.34 -5.81
C SER A 763 -6.53 27.33 -7.34
N GLN A 764 -5.36 26.92 -7.81
CA GLN A 764 -5.00 26.84 -9.21
C GLN A 764 -5.25 25.46 -9.85
N ASN A 765 -5.60 24.43 -9.07
CA ASN A 765 -5.77 23.07 -9.58
C ASN A 765 -6.76 22.18 -8.79
N GLY A 766 -7.33 22.66 -7.66
CA GLY A 766 -8.34 21.95 -6.88
C GLY A 766 -7.83 20.81 -6.01
N ASN A 767 -6.51 20.55 -5.98
CA ASN A 767 -5.90 19.47 -5.19
C ASN A 767 -5.63 19.90 -3.74
N ASP A 768 -5.38 18.93 -2.87
CA ASP A 768 -5.06 19.12 -1.44
C ASP A 768 -3.95 20.15 -1.21
N HIS A 769 -2.88 20.04 -1.99
CA HIS A 769 -1.70 20.91 -1.89
C HIS A 769 -1.93 22.34 -2.39
N SER A 770 -3.03 22.62 -3.09
CA SER A 770 -3.34 23.98 -3.54
C SER A 770 -4.06 24.84 -2.48
N GLY A 771 -4.24 24.31 -1.27
CA GLY A 771 -4.99 24.97 -0.21
C GLY A 771 -6.47 25.13 -0.55
N ALA A 772 -7.00 24.28 -1.43
CA ALA A 772 -8.39 24.31 -1.85
C ALA A 772 -9.32 23.98 -0.66
N ARG A 773 -10.38 24.77 -0.48
CA ARG A 773 -11.39 24.50 0.54
C ARG A 773 -12.23 23.28 0.19
N ASP A 774 -12.73 23.20 -1.03
CA ASP A 774 -13.65 22.14 -1.47
C ASP A 774 -13.33 21.60 -2.86
N GLY A 775 -12.12 21.89 -3.37
CA GLY A 775 -11.57 21.32 -4.59
C GLY A 775 -12.09 21.98 -5.87
N TYR A 776 -12.76 23.12 -5.76
CA TYR A 776 -12.98 23.97 -6.92
C TYR A 776 -11.74 24.81 -7.23
N ILE A 777 -11.50 24.97 -8.52
CA ILE A 777 -10.53 25.91 -9.08
C ILE A 777 -11.25 27.24 -9.23
N GLU A 778 -10.82 28.25 -8.48
CA GLU A 778 -11.42 29.59 -8.46
C GLU A 778 -10.41 30.68 -8.81
N TRP A 779 -9.11 30.37 -8.87
CA TRP A 779 -8.10 31.33 -9.28
C TRP A 779 -8.33 31.84 -10.71
N GLY A 780 -8.15 33.15 -10.91
CA GLY A 780 -8.35 33.84 -12.19
C GLY A 780 -7.98 35.33 -12.10
N ASP A 781 -8.40 36.15 -13.07
CA ASP A 781 -8.01 37.57 -13.18
C ASP A 781 -8.23 38.39 -11.91
N SER A 782 -9.33 38.15 -11.19
CA SER A 782 -9.65 38.85 -9.94
C SER A 782 -8.68 38.54 -8.79
N TYR A 783 -7.98 37.40 -8.83
CA TYR A 783 -7.00 36.99 -7.83
C TYR A 783 -5.59 37.45 -8.15
N ILE A 784 -5.29 37.82 -9.40
CA ILE A 784 -3.94 38.21 -9.85
C ILE A 784 -3.30 39.26 -8.93
N PRO A 785 -3.94 40.39 -8.58
CA PRO A 785 -3.30 41.40 -7.73
C PRO A 785 -2.87 40.84 -6.36
N ASN A 786 -3.71 40.01 -5.75
CA ASN A 786 -3.40 39.36 -4.48
C ASN A 786 -2.26 38.35 -4.64
N THR A 787 -2.27 37.53 -5.68
CA THR A 787 -1.18 36.57 -5.93
C THR A 787 0.15 37.28 -6.19
N VAL A 788 0.16 38.38 -6.97
CA VAL A 788 1.36 39.21 -7.19
C VAL A 788 1.86 39.81 -5.88
N SER A 789 0.95 40.24 -4.98
CA SER A 789 1.35 40.79 -3.68
C SER A 789 2.10 39.80 -2.78
N VAL A 790 1.75 38.51 -2.87
CA VAL A 790 2.47 37.43 -2.17
C VAL A 790 3.88 37.27 -2.73
N ILE A 791 4.03 37.28 -4.06
CA ILE A 791 5.34 37.23 -4.70
C ILE A 791 6.19 38.47 -4.37
N ASP A 792 5.60 39.66 -4.37
CA ASP A 792 6.27 40.90 -3.94
C ASP A 792 6.79 40.77 -2.51
N PHE A 793 5.98 40.25 -1.59
CA PHE A 793 6.36 39.99 -0.21
C PHE A 793 7.54 39.02 -0.09
N LEU A 794 7.45 37.86 -0.75
CA LEU A 794 8.51 36.84 -0.71
C LEU A 794 9.82 37.37 -1.33
N ALA A 795 9.73 38.07 -2.46
CA ALA A 795 10.87 38.68 -3.12
C ALA A 795 11.51 39.79 -2.28
N ARG A 796 10.70 40.63 -1.62
CA ARG A 796 11.19 41.67 -0.72
C ARG A 796 11.95 41.09 0.46
N ARG A 797 11.47 39.99 1.03
CA ARG A 797 12.06 39.35 2.21
C ARG A 797 13.35 38.61 1.88
N TYR A 798 13.35 37.81 0.81
CA TYR A 798 14.44 36.87 0.52
C TYR A 798 15.30 37.25 -0.69
N GLY A 799 14.91 38.26 -1.48
CA GLY A 799 15.57 38.62 -2.74
C GLY A 799 17.06 38.97 -2.64
N GLY A 800 17.49 39.46 -1.46
CA GLY A 800 18.89 39.75 -1.14
C GLY A 800 19.61 38.63 -0.36
N ASN A 801 18.93 37.53 -0.04
CA ASN A 801 19.52 36.43 0.72
C ASN A 801 20.44 35.59 -0.19
N PRO A 802 21.70 35.33 0.21
CA PRO A 802 22.65 34.59 -0.63
C PRO A 802 22.25 33.14 -0.89
N SER A 803 21.40 32.55 -0.05
CA SER A 803 20.88 31.19 -0.24
C SER A 803 19.61 31.13 -1.10
N LEU A 804 19.06 32.26 -1.56
CA LEU A 804 17.93 32.22 -2.51
C LEU A 804 18.38 31.64 -3.86
N GLY A 805 17.82 30.48 -4.21
CA GLY A 805 18.05 29.77 -5.46
C GLY A 805 17.06 30.15 -6.56
N GLY A 806 15.83 30.50 -6.20
CA GLY A 806 14.79 30.95 -7.11
C GLY A 806 13.45 31.17 -6.41
N ILE A 807 12.52 31.85 -7.08
CA ILE A 807 11.13 31.99 -6.64
C ILE A 807 10.25 31.44 -7.75
N GLU A 808 9.48 30.42 -7.41
CA GLU A 808 8.45 29.88 -8.30
C GLU A 808 7.13 30.60 -8.07
N LEU A 809 6.59 31.11 -9.19
CA LEU A 809 5.46 32.02 -9.17
C LEU A 809 4.14 31.29 -8.89
N MET A 810 4.02 30.04 -9.33
CA MET A 810 2.82 29.23 -9.14
C MET A 810 3.14 27.78 -9.48
N ASN A 811 2.88 26.86 -8.56
CA ASN A 811 3.03 25.43 -8.85
C ASN A 811 1.83 24.87 -9.62
N GLU A 812 2.10 24.04 -10.64
CA GLU A 812 1.11 23.16 -11.31
C GLU A 812 -0.27 23.78 -11.60
N PRO A 813 -0.36 24.92 -12.31
CA PRO A 813 -1.65 25.44 -12.74
C PRO A 813 -2.38 24.43 -13.64
N SER A 814 -3.70 24.30 -13.49
CA SER A 814 -4.52 23.41 -14.32
C SER A 814 -5.94 23.97 -14.42
N GLY A 815 -6.55 23.98 -15.60
CA GLY A 815 -7.89 24.56 -15.80
C GLY A 815 -7.94 26.09 -15.66
N VAL A 816 -6.78 26.77 -15.68
CA VAL A 816 -6.68 28.23 -15.63
C VAL A 816 -6.61 28.83 -17.04
N ASN A 817 -7.11 30.06 -17.22
CA ASN A 817 -6.97 30.76 -18.50
C ASN A 817 -5.49 31.11 -18.77
N LEU A 818 -4.98 30.73 -19.93
CA LEU A 818 -3.57 30.90 -20.30
C LEU A 818 -3.15 32.38 -20.41
N ASP A 819 -4.02 33.26 -20.90
CA ASP A 819 -3.70 34.69 -21.03
C ASP A 819 -3.68 35.37 -19.66
N SER A 820 -4.62 35.01 -18.77
CA SER A 820 -4.59 35.39 -17.36
C SER A 820 -3.31 34.92 -16.66
N LEU A 821 -2.88 33.68 -16.91
CA LEU A 821 -1.64 33.13 -16.36
C LEU A 821 -0.40 33.89 -16.86
N LYS A 822 -0.32 34.19 -18.16
CA LYS A 822 0.77 35.00 -18.73
C LYS A 822 0.77 36.42 -18.17
N ASN A 823 -0.40 37.04 -18.02
CA ASN A 823 -0.55 38.35 -17.39
C ASN A 823 -0.03 38.33 -15.94
N TYR A 824 -0.42 37.31 -15.15
CA TYR A 824 0.10 37.11 -13.81
C TYR A 824 1.62 36.93 -13.80
N TYR A 825 2.16 36.01 -14.59
CA TYR A 825 3.61 35.75 -14.65
C TYR A 825 4.41 36.98 -15.01
N LYS A 826 3.91 37.84 -15.91
CA LYS A 826 4.58 39.11 -16.21
C LYS A 826 4.60 40.06 -15.01
N GLN A 827 3.46 40.27 -14.35
CA GLN A 827 3.38 41.16 -13.19
C GLN A 827 4.20 40.65 -12.00
N ALA A 828 4.16 39.35 -11.74
CA ALA A 828 4.92 38.71 -10.67
C ALA A 828 6.43 38.68 -10.96
N TYR A 829 6.84 38.51 -12.22
CA TYR A 829 8.22 38.71 -12.64
C TYR A 829 8.71 40.12 -12.30
N ASP A 830 7.93 41.14 -12.68
CA ASP A 830 8.27 42.54 -12.41
C ASP A 830 8.36 42.79 -10.89
N ALA A 831 7.50 42.16 -10.09
CA ALA A 831 7.57 42.22 -8.63
C ALA A 831 8.88 41.63 -8.07
N VAL A 832 9.32 40.45 -8.55
CA VAL A 832 10.62 39.88 -8.15
C VAL A 832 11.77 40.82 -8.53
N ARG A 833 11.73 41.40 -9.73
CA ARG A 833 12.80 42.28 -10.25
C ARG A 833 12.92 43.60 -9.49
N ARG A 834 11.91 44.05 -8.75
CA ARG A 834 12.04 45.22 -7.85
C ARG A 834 13.07 45.00 -6.75
N TYR A 835 13.26 43.76 -6.30
CA TYR A 835 14.10 43.44 -5.14
C TYR A 835 15.32 42.58 -5.49
N SER A 836 15.29 41.83 -6.60
CA SER A 836 16.41 40.98 -7.00
C SER A 836 16.59 40.89 -8.52
N GLN A 837 17.77 41.30 -8.98
CA GLN A 837 18.18 41.17 -10.39
C GLN A 837 18.78 39.77 -10.68
N SER A 838 19.29 39.10 -9.65
CA SER A 838 19.97 37.80 -9.78
C SER A 838 19.09 36.60 -9.45
N ALA A 839 17.97 36.76 -8.74
CA ALA A 839 17.07 35.66 -8.44
C ALA A 839 16.49 35.06 -9.74
N TYR A 840 16.47 33.73 -9.81
CA TYR A 840 15.76 33.01 -10.86
C TYR A 840 14.26 33.07 -10.61
N VAL A 841 13.49 33.40 -11.64
CA VAL A 841 12.02 33.41 -11.60
C VAL A 841 11.53 32.17 -12.33
N ILE A 842 10.87 31.28 -11.59
CA ILE A 842 10.43 29.98 -12.10
C ILE A 842 8.94 30.08 -12.45
N MET A 843 8.60 29.68 -13.68
CA MET A 843 7.25 29.68 -14.23
C MET A 843 6.86 28.24 -14.58
N SER A 844 5.91 27.66 -13.85
CA SER A 844 5.38 26.33 -14.16
C SER A 844 4.53 26.36 -15.42
N ASN A 845 4.73 25.35 -16.27
CA ASN A 845 3.77 25.06 -17.32
C ASN A 845 2.43 24.60 -16.72
N PRO A 846 1.30 24.92 -17.37
CA PRO A 846 0.03 24.32 -17.02
C PRO A 846 0.04 22.82 -17.30
N LEU A 847 -0.47 22.02 -16.36
CA LEU A 847 -0.50 20.56 -16.48
C LEU A 847 -1.44 20.04 -17.58
N ASP A 848 -2.42 20.85 -17.98
CA ASP A 848 -3.43 20.58 -19.00
C ASP A 848 -3.07 21.12 -20.39
N HIS A 849 -1.86 21.67 -20.56
CA HIS A 849 -1.37 22.24 -21.82
C HIS A 849 -0.06 21.57 -22.29
N ASP A 850 0.31 21.85 -23.55
CA ASP A 850 1.61 21.43 -24.07
C ASP A 850 2.76 22.09 -23.29
N SER A 851 3.77 21.31 -22.92
CA SER A 851 4.95 21.76 -22.16
C SER A 851 5.76 22.90 -22.81
N LYS A 852 5.50 23.23 -24.07
CA LYS A 852 6.17 24.30 -24.83
C LYS A 852 5.36 25.59 -24.91
N VAL A 853 4.15 25.62 -24.35
CA VAL A 853 3.19 26.72 -24.49
C VAL A 853 3.73 28.07 -23.99
N LEU A 854 4.67 28.06 -23.04
CA LEU A 854 5.30 29.25 -22.49
C LEU A 854 6.61 29.66 -23.18
N LEU A 855 7.16 28.87 -24.11
CA LEU A 855 8.50 29.12 -24.67
C LEU A 855 8.63 30.49 -25.35
N SER A 856 7.65 30.88 -26.17
CA SER A 856 7.66 32.19 -26.84
C SER A 856 7.47 33.34 -25.85
N PHE A 857 6.68 33.12 -24.80
CA PHE A 857 6.41 34.11 -23.77
C PHE A 857 7.67 34.42 -22.95
N VAL A 858 8.41 33.40 -22.51
CA VAL A 858 9.57 33.59 -21.63
C VAL A 858 10.79 34.23 -22.32
N GLN A 859 10.82 34.27 -23.67
CA GLN A 859 11.92 34.87 -24.43
C GLN A 859 12.18 36.34 -24.08
N GLY A 860 11.14 37.07 -23.66
CA GLY A 860 11.23 38.48 -23.28
C GLY A 860 11.78 38.75 -21.89
N PHE A 861 12.20 37.72 -21.15
CA PHE A 861 12.57 37.82 -19.73
C PHE A 861 13.99 37.30 -19.48
N LYS A 862 14.67 37.89 -18.48
CA LYS A 862 16.00 37.46 -18.01
C LYS A 862 15.92 36.63 -16.73
N ASN A 863 16.85 35.67 -16.58
CA ASN A 863 16.95 34.76 -15.43
C ASN A 863 15.60 34.08 -15.13
N VAL A 864 14.96 33.53 -16.17
CA VAL A 864 13.71 32.78 -16.07
C VAL A 864 13.98 31.30 -16.23
N VAL A 865 13.15 30.51 -15.55
CA VAL A 865 13.16 29.05 -15.57
C VAL A 865 11.77 28.57 -15.95
N ILE A 866 11.69 27.59 -16.85
CA ILE A 866 10.46 26.87 -17.15
C ILE A 866 10.44 25.61 -16.32
N ASP A 867 9.40 25.45 -15.50
CA ASP A 867 9.16 24.23 -14.76
C ASP A 867 8.22 23.27 -15.51
N VAL A 868 8.62 22.00 -15.55
CA VAL A 868 7.88 20.88 -16.15
C VAL A 868 7.79 19.71 -15.18
N HIS A 869 6.62 19.06 -15.20
CA HIS A 869 6.29 17.95 -14.31
C HIS A 869 6.15 16.66 -15.14
N TYR A 870 6.97 15.64 -14.83
CA TYR A 870 7.01 14.39 -15.59
C TYR A 870 6.58 13.19 -14.76
N TYR A 871 5.26 13.00 -14.64
CA TYR A 871 4.69 11.83 -13.97
C TYR A 871 4.49 10.68 -14.96
N ASN A 872 5.09 9.53 -14.66
CA ASN A 872 4.77 8.26 -15.32
C ASN A 872 3.76 7.42 -14.53
N LEU A 873 3.31 7.89 -13.37
CA LEU A 873 2.40 7.14 -12.49
C LEU A 873 0.92 7.39 -12.78
N TYR A 874 0.56 8.61 -13.21
CA TYR A 874 -0.85 9.02 -13.32
C TYR A 874 -1.52 8.65 -14.65
N SER A 875 -0.81 7.97 -15.56
CA SER A 875 -1.37 7.52 -16.82
C SER A 875 -1.44 5.99 -16.88
N ASN A 876 -2.64 5.49 -17.18
CA ASN A 876 -2.90 4.06 -17.38
C ASN A 876 -2.05 3.44 -18.50
N TYR A 877 -1.50 4.26 -19.40
CA TYR A 877 -0.54 3.82 -20.41
C TYR A 877 0.64 3.07 -19.79
N PHE A 878 1.23 3.61 -18.73
CA PHE A 878 2.43 3.04 -18.09
C PHE A 878 2.14 1.77 -17.29
N ASN A 879 0.88 1.55 -16.87
CA ASN A 879 0.46 0.31 -16.20
C ASN A 879 0.58 -0.92 -17.11
N SER A 880 0.58 -0.71 -18.43
CA SER A 880 0.72 -1.79 -19.42
C SER A 880 2.19 -2.11 -19.77
N LEU A 881 3.13 -1.26 -19.36
CA LEU A 881 4.54 -1.38 -19.69
C LEU A 881 5.28 -2.18 -18.61
N ASN A 882 6.22 -3.03 -19.03
CA ASN A 882 7.15 -3.68 -18.10
C ASN A 882 8.25 -2.71 -17.62
N ALA A 883 9.12 -3.17 -16.70
CA ALA A 883 10.20 -2.35 -16.14
C ALA A 883 11.12 -1.75 -17.21
N GLN A 884 11.59 -2.56 -18.16
CA GLN A 884 12.49 -2.11 -19.22
C GLN A 884 11.81 -1.11 -20.17
N GLN A 885 10.56 -1.35 -20.54
CA GLN A 885 9.79 -0.43 -21.39
C GLN A 885 9.57 0.93 -20.72
N ASN A 886 9.35 0.95 -19.40
CA ASN A 886 9.28 2.20 -18.64
C ASN A 886 10.64 2.93 -18.64
N ILE A 887 11.74 2.21 -18.42
CA ILE A 887 13.10 2.75 -18.47
C ILE A 887 13.41 3.34 -19.85
N ASP A 888 13.08 2.61 -20.92
CA ASP A 888 13.29 3.04 -22.31
C ASP A 888 12.44 4.28 -22.64
N PHE A 889 11.22 4.36 -22.12
CA PHE A 889 10.38 5.55 -22.28
C PHE A 889 11.02 6.79 -21.65
N ILE A 890 11.63 6.66 -20.47
CA ILE A 890 12.39 7.76 -19.86
C ILE A 890 13.56 8.18 -20.75
N ARG A 891 14.37 7.20 -21.18
CA ARG A 891 15.58 7.45 -21.98
C ARG A 891 15.31 8.05 -23.35
N ASN A 892 14.15 7.74 -23.93
CA ASN A 892 13.78 8.16 -25.27
C ASN A 892 12.79 9.33 -25.23
N GLN A 893 11.55 9.07 -24.81
CA GLN A 893 10.47 10.05 -24.92
C GLN A 893 10.66 11.20 -23.93
N ARG A 894 10.92 10.93 -22.63
CA ARG A 894 11.13 12.03 -21.66
C ARG A 894 12.40 12.83 -21.95
N ALA A 895 13.44 12.18 -22.46
CA ALA A 895 14.64 12.90 -22.91
C ALA A 895 14.33 13.85 -24.08
N SER A 896 13.50 13.42 -25.03
CA SER A 896 13.02 14.25 -26.13
C SER A 896 12.15 15.40 -25.62
N ASP A 897 11.17 15.12 -24.76
CA ASP A 897 10.29 16.11 -24.14
C ASP A 897 11.12 17.21 -23.45
N LEU A 898 12.09 16.82 -22.60
CA LEU A 898 12.95 17.75 -21.87
C LEU A 898 13.85 18.58 -22.79
N SER A 899 14.37 17.98 -23.86
CA SER A 899 15.17 18.71 -24.85
C SER A 899 14.34 19.78 -25.56
N GLY A 900 13.03 19.55 -25.71
CA GLY A 900 12.11 20.45 -26.40
C GLY A 900 11.66 21.67 -25.58
N VAL A 901 11.94 21.73 -24.27
CA VAL A 901 11.53 22.83 -23.38
C VAL A 901 12.70 23.73 -22.94
N SER A 902 13.91 23.45 -23.43
CA SER A 902 15.06 24.33 -23.20
C SER A 902 15.11 25.42 -24.29
N SER A 903 15.38 26.67 -23.90
CA SER A 903 15.52 27.80 -24.84
C SER A 903 16.79 28.60 -24.54
N THR A 904 17.21 29.48 -25.46
CA THR A 904 18.40 30.32 -25.24
C THR A 904 18.26 31.31 -24.08
N ASN A 905 17.02 31.72 -23.74
CA ASN A 905 16.75 32.77 -22.76
C ASN A 905 16.11 32.27 -21.45
N ALA A 906 15.71 31.00 -21.39
CA ALA A 906 15.13 30.40 -20.18
C ALA A 906 15.72 29.00 -19.92
N LEU A 907 16.01 28.73 -18.65
CA LEU A 907 16.52 27.44 -18.20
C LEU A 907 15.38 26.43 -18.02
N SER A 908 15.67 25.15 -18.16
CA SER A 908 14.71 24.06 -17.92
C SER A 908 14.85 23.49 -16.52
N PHE A 909 13.73 23.24 -15.85
CA PHE A 909 13.64 22.61 -14.54
C PHE A 909 12.68 21.43 -14.61
N VAL A 910 13.12 20.25 -14.15
CA VAL A 910 12.20 19.13 -13.88
C VAL A 910 11.80 19.24 -12.42
N GLY A 911 10.74 20.02 -12.16
CA GLY A 911 10.44 20.49 -10.83
C GLY A 911 9.93 19.44 -9.90
N GLU A 912 9.29 18.39 -10.42
CA GLU A 912 8.89 17.25 -9.60
C GLU A 912 8.95 15.94 -10.38
N TRP A 913 9.61 14.94 -9.79
CA TRP A 913 9.65 13.56 -10.25
C TRP A 913 9.78 12.60 -9.06
N THR A 914 9.42 11.33 -9.26
CA THR A 914 9.46 10.30 -8.20
C THR A 914 10.01 8.99 -8.75
N GLY A 915 10.56 8.16 -7.85
CA GLY A 915 10.96 6.78 -8.15
C GLY A 915 9.79 5.78 -8.08
N ALA A 916 8.59 6.25 -7.74
CA ALA A 916 7.37 5.45 -7.72
C ALA A 916 6.84 5.17 -9.14
N TRP A 917 6.38 3.93 -9.36
CA TRP A 917 5.75 3.48 -10.60
C TRP A 917 4.78 2.31 -10.34
N SER A 918 3.95 1.98 -11.32
CA SER A 918 2.90 0.94 -11.18
C SER A 918 3.36 -0.48 -11.55
N VAL A 919 4.67 -0.70 -11.80
CA VAL A 919 5.18 -2.01 -12.23
C VAL A 919 5.15 -3.00 -11.07
N GLN A 920 4.29 -4.01 -11.17
CA GLN A 920 4.14 -5.06 -10.14
C GLN A 920 5.31 -6.06 -10.19
N GLY A 921 5.81 -6.45 -9.02
CA GLY A 921 6.89 -7.45 -8.90
C GLY A 921 8.27 -6.96 -9.32
N ALA A 922 8.45 -5.65 -9.54
CA ALA A 922 9.75 -5.06 -9.85
C ALA A 922 10.76 -5.34 -8.72
N SER A 923 11.93 -5.84 -9.10
CA SER A 923 13.04 -6.07 -8.18
C SER A 923 13.63 -4.76 -7.67
N LYS A 924 14.45 -4.83 -6.62
CA LYS A 924 15.24 -3.68 -6.17
C LYS A 924 16.10 -3.11 -7.30
N GLU A 925 16.68 -3.97 -8.13
CA GLU A 925 17.50 -3.60 -9.28
C GLU A 925 16.68 -2.84 -10.34
N ASP A 926 15.43 -3.25 -10.59
CA ASP A 926 14.54 -2.53 -11.51
C ASP A 926 14.26 -1.10 -11.04
N TYR A 927 13.98 -0.93 -9.74
CA TYR A 927 13.79 0.41 -9.16
C TYR A 927 15.07 1.25 -9.22
N GLN A 928 16.24 0.66 -8.96
CA GLN A 928 17.53 1.33 -9.10
C GLN A 928 17.77 1.78 -10.55
N ASN A 929 17.51 0.90 -11.52
CA ASN A 929 17.68 1.20 -12.94
C ASN A 929 16.70 2.26 -13.43
N TYR A 930 15.46 2.26 -12.94
CA TYR A 930 14.47 3.27 -13.24
C TYR A 930 14.84 4.64 -12.68
N ALA A 931 15.15 4.72 -11.39
CA ALA A 931 15.57 5.96 -10.76
C ALA A 931 16.86 6.50 -11.39
N LYS A 932 17.79 5.62 -11.76
CA LYS A 932 19.01 5.99 -12.50
C LYS A 932 18.70 6.55 -13.87
N ALA A 933 17.80 5.93 -14.64
CA ALA A 933 17.41 6.44 -15.95
C ALA A 933 16.76 7.83 -15.85
N GLN A 934 15.92 8.06 -14.83
CA GLN A 934 15.36 9.38 -14.53
C GLN A 934 16.47 10.38 -14.19
N LEU A 935 17.38 10.05 -13.28
CA LEU A 935 18.51 10.93 -12.93
C LEU A 935 19.38 11.26 -14.14
N ASP A 936 19.71 10.28 -14.99
CA ASP A 936 20.53 10.47 -16.20
C ASP A 936 19.86 11.41 -17.22
N VAL A 937 18.52 11.42 -17.29
CA VAL A 937 17.76 12.26 -18.21
C VAL A 937 17.45 13.62 -17.60
N TYR A 938 16.91 13.67 -16.38
CA TYR A 938 16.48 14.89 -15.73
C TYR A 938 17.65 15.76 -15.28
N SER A 939 18.84 15.19 -15.03
CA SER A 939 20.07 15.97 -14.81
C SER A 939 20.56 16.75 -16.04
N ARG A 940 19.91 16.59 -17.21
CA ARG A 940 20.16 17.42 -18.40
C ARG A 940 19.41 18.75 -18.37
N ALA A 941 18.45 18.91 -17.45
CA ALA A 941 17.74 20.17 -17.25
C ALA A 941 18.73 21.25 -16.79
N THR A 942 18.70 22.43 -17.42
CA THR A 942 19.77 23.42 -17.27
C THR A 942 19.69 24.23 -15.97
N PHE A 943 18.52 24.30 -15.34
CA PHE A 943 18.36 24.76 -13.97
C PHE A 943 18.50 23.62 -12.96
N GLY A 944 18.09 22.41 -13.34
CA GLY A 944 18.22 21.20 -12.55
C GLY A 944 16.90 20.45 -12.37
N TRP A 945 16.77 19.74 -11.25
CA TRP A 945 15.59 18.94 -10.95
C TRP A 945 15.29 18.94 -9.44
N ALA A 946 14.03 18.70 -9.07
CA ALA A 946 13.69 18.36 -7.70
C ALA A 946 12.92 17.04 -7.60
N TYR A 947 13.34 16.19 -6.66
CA TYR A 947 12.59 14.99 -6.31
C TYR A 947 11.33 15.38 -5.52
N TRP A 948 10.19 14.74 -5.81
CA TRP A 948 8.85 15.13 -5.32
C TRP A 948 8.75 15.27 -3.79
N SER A 949 9.42 14.43 -3.01
CA SER A 949 9.39 14.59 -1.55
C SER A 949 10.63 14.06 -0.85
N TYR A 950 11.08 14.80 0.16
CA TYR A 950 12.13 14.34 1.07
C TYR A 950 11.63 13.24 2.02
N LYS A 951 10.45 13.43 2.63
CA LYS A 951 9.81 12.51 3.58
C LYS A 951 8.37 12.22 3.15
N CYS A 952 8.03 10.95 3.02
CA CYS A 952 6.67 10.50 2.74
C CYS A 952 6.43 9.19 3.47
N GLN A 953 5.19 8.89 3.86
CA GLN A 953 4.86 7.58 4.43
C GLN A 953 5.02 6.42 3.42
N TYR A 954 5.09 6.73 2.13
CA TYR A 954 5.30 5.77 1.05
C TYR A 954 6.77 5.75 0.65
N ASP A 955 7.41 4.59 0.81
CA ASP A 955 8.84 4.38 0.64
C ASP A 955 9.42 4.99 -0.65
N GLN A 956 8.86 4.66 -1.82
CA GLN A 956 9.38 5.12 -3.13
C GLN A 956 9.05 6.58 -3.45
N TRP A 957 8.29 7.26 -2.60
CA TRP A 957 8.05 8.70 -2.67
C TRP A 957 8.95 9.49 -1.71
N SER A 958 9.64 8.82 -0.77
CA SER A 958 10.57 9.47 0.16
C SER A 958 12.00 9.36 -0.35
N LEU A 959 12.58 10.49 -0.78
CA LEU A 959 13.99 10.51 -1.20
C LEU A 959 14.92 10.05 -0.06
N LYS A 960 14.64 10.44 1.20
CA LYS A 960 15.43 10.01 2.36
C LYS A 960 15.47 8.48 2.46
N TRP A 961 14.31 7.83 2.39
CA TRP A 961 14.22 6.37 2.40
C TRP A 961 14.94 5.74 1.21
N MET A 962 14.79 6.30 0.01
CA MET A 962 15.44 5.82 -1.21
C MET A 962 16.98 5.87 -1.11
N ILE A 963 17.54 6.89 -0.46
CA ILE A 963 18.98 7.01 -0.19
C ILE A 963 19.41 6.01 0.89
N GLU A 964 18.74 6.00 2.05
CA GLU A 964 19.10 5.16 3.21
C GLU A 964 19.03 3.65 2.88
N ASN A 965 18.14 3.25 1.96
CA ASN A 965 17.98 1.87 1.53
C ASN A 965 18.76 1.54 0.25
N GLY A 966 19.56 2.47 -0.28
CA GLY A 966 20.43 2.25 -1.44
C GLY A 966 19.69 2.02 -2.75
N TYR A 967 18.53 2.65 -2.93
CA TYR A 967 17.81 2.69 -4.22
C TYR A 967 18.29 3.85 -5.10
N ILE A 968 18.74 4.96 -4.49
CA ILE A 968 19.31 6.12 -5.17
C ILE A 968 20.65 6.49 -4.53
N THR A 969 21.61 6.92 -5.35
CA THR A 969 22.86 7.55 -4.90
C THR A 969 23.10 8.80 -5.74
N LEU A 970 23.35 9.94 -5.08
CA LEU A 970 23.48 11.24 -5.74
C LEU A 970 24.92 11.79 -5.75
N ASN A 971 25.81 11.18 -4.96
CA ASN A 971 27.24 11.50 -4.83
C ASN A 971 28.10 10.80 -5.89
#